data_AF-A0A950UB05-F1
#
_entry.id   AF-A0A950UB05-F1
#
_cell.length_a   1.000
_cell.length_b   1.000
_cell.length_c   1.000
_cell.angle_alpha   90.00
_cell.angle_beta   90.00
_cell.angle_gamma   90.00
#
_symmetry.space_group_name_H-M   'P 1'
#
loop_
_entity.id
_entity.type
_entity.pdbx_description
1 polymer ?
#
loop_
_entity_poly.entity_id
_entity_poly.type
_entity_poly.pdbx_seq_one_letter_code
_entity_poly.pdbx_strand_id
1 'polypeptide(L)'
;MAVFSGCVAGGALAAPGPKASITRVGPAPAAQRLQLVLPLPADLDGLERFATAVTTPGSPEFGQYESVGALARRFGAAAQTRARVVRYLRAVGASAVKIDATGLFAQATMSVRLATRVFGAPIALFRTARGARFTAPAAPARLPVPLQGAVTTVIGLDTRPLTAQSSARSVVRVGRGAARSVVRVGRRAARSVVRVGRRAAINVARAGAVAHTTSQPTSARGLSGVPTGCTGGAAAGGFTPNQYLTAYDYSPLQNAGLRGQGERVALIEVDGFAYSDIKMFASCFGLGIPALHGFGVGVSHPLPPGGESTLDLEVLDAAAPDLKEIDVYEASATAANTLEALTAPLQNRGFKPEVISASLGLCEPDVAAAVGLDGIQTTEAALQMAAASGITFLAASGDQGSADCTTFSGTPVDRLAVNYPASSPWVTGVGGTNLILGPGNQIESQLVWNDTSASPGAAGGGGTSDLFQRPAYQNGTVPRNARFVPDVAMLSDIAPGYAVYCTAPSDCVGNGNPNPWVPVGGTSAATPLLAGGLAIVDQELRMHGREQLGFVNPMLYELGRSPAMRRQVFSDVTEFGNDVGPYIPGNGQSLGCCNAGAGYDRASGWGSVDLASFAAVALATRPPTISVSIPRGQRPLLRRAVFARVSCGDACRMGAYAEVQIGRTRPFKIASRAYSLTRAGAKTIPLPFAPGQLRAVRSALARRVRVVATVFGVVFASGSGRRIVESTPSKRFVVR
;
A
#
# COMPACT_ATOMS: atom_id res chain seq x y z
N MET A 1 17.87 -2.16 -13.41
CA MET A 1 19.19 -1.57 -13.75
C MET A 1 19.30 -0.30 -12.91
N ALA A 2 20.19 -0.13 -11.93
CA ALA A 2 21.27 -0.95 -11.39
C ALA A 2 21.22 -0.85 -9.86
N VAL A 3 21.38 -2.01 -9.22
CA VAL A 3 21.46 -2.22 -7.77
C VAL A 3 22.77 -1.64 -7.25
N PHE A 4 22.75 -1.12 -6.02
CA PHE A 4 23.92 -0.74 -5.24
C PHE A 4 24.94 -1.90 -5.21
N SER A 5 25.85 -1.94 -6.17
CA SER A 5 27.00 -2.83 -6.16
C SER A 5 28.18 -2.04 -5.59
N GLY A 6 28.26 -2.01 -4.26
CA GLY A 6 29.39 -1.48 -3.51
C GLY A 6 29.88 -2.55 -2.53
N CYS A 7 31.16 -2.91 -2.66
CA CYS A 7 31.84 -3.93 -1.85
C CYS A 7 31.60 -3.79 -0.34
N VAL A 8 31.34 -4.92 0.31
CA VAL A 8 31.31 -5.10 1.76
C VAL A 8 32.73 -4.88 2.33
N ALA A 9 32.93 -3.73 2.97
CA ALA A 9 34.00 -3.52 3.94
C ALA A 9 33.35 -3.00 5.23
N GLY A 10 33.64 -3.66 6.35
CA GLY A 10 32.96 -3.49 7.64
C GLY A 10 32.84 -2.02 8.07
N GLY A 11 31.62 -1.48 7.98
CA GLY A 11 31.28 -0.14 8.44
C GLY A 11 30.71 -0.17 9.85
N ALA A 12 31.28 0.63 10.75
CA ALA A 12 30.68 0.89 12.05
C ALA A 12 29.27 1.47 11.89
N LEU A 13 28.33 1.04 12.75
CA LEU A 13 27.00 1.63 12.87
C LEU A 13 27.15 3.10 13.29
N ALA A 14 27.08 4.01 12.33
CA ALA A 14 27.13 5.45 12.56
C ALA A 14 25.72 5.96 12.90
N ALA A 15 25.62 6.74 13.98
CA ALA A 15 24.40 7.43 14.35
C ALA A 15 24.32 8.78 13.61
N PRO A 16 23.27 9.07 12.82
CA PRO A 16 23.08 10.40 12.28
C PRO A 16 21.92 11.13 12.96
N GLY A 17 22.04 12.46 13.01
CA GLY A 17 20.92 13.36 13.17
C GLY A 17 21.40 14.82 13.17
N PRO A 18 20.63 15.77 12.63
CA PRO A 18 20.54 17.11 13.22
C PRO A 18 19.61 17.00 14.44
N LYS A 19 20.18 17.05 15.63
CA LYS A 19 19.49 16.71 16.89
C LYS A 19 18.66 17.88 17.41
N ALA A 20 17.35 17.66 17.56
CA ALA A 20 16.67 18.05 18.80
C ALA A 20 17.43 17.42 19.99
N SER A 21 17.67 18.17 21.07
CA SER A 21 18.58 17.80 22.16
C SER A 21 18.25 16.46 22.85
N ILE A 22 18.81 15.36 22.35
CA ILE A 22 18.77 14.03 23.00
C ILE A 22 19.81 14.03 24.12
N THR A 23 19.35 13.84 25.36
CA THR A 23 20.23 13.79 26.54
C THR A 23 20.34 12.36 27.06
N ARG A 24 21.56 11.89 27.33
CA ARG A 24 21.77 10.61 28.02
C ARG A 24 21.38 10.77 29.49
N VAL A 25 20.46 9.94 29.97
CA VAL A 25 19.96 9.96 31.35
C VAL A 25 20.80 9.07 32.26
N GLY A 26 21.21 7.91 31.76
CA GLY A 26 21.91 6.90 32.56
C GLY A 26 21.99 5.54 31.86
N PRO A 27 22.41 4.47 32.55
CA PRO A 27 22.33 3.11 32.01
C PRO A 27 20.87 2.68 31.81
N ALA A 28 20.59 1.90 30.78
CA ALA A 28 19.26 1.33 30.58
C ALA A 28 19.00 0.18 31.59
N PRO A 29 17.75 -0.05 32.03
CA PRO A 29 17.42 -1.14 32.94
C PRO A 29 17.87 -2.50 32.37
N ALA A 30 18.75 -3.20 33.08
CA ALA A 30 19.40 -4.41 32.57
C ALA A 30 18.42 -5.55 32.19
N ALA A 31 17.24 -5.57 32.82
CA ALA A 31 16.18 -6.55 32.60
C ALA A 31 15.20 -6.19 31.47
N GLN A 32 15.19 -4.92 31.01
CA GLN A 32 14.31 -4.47 29.94
C GLN A 32 14.52 -5.34 28.70
N ARG A 33 13.41 -5.74 28.08
CA ARG A 33 13.40 -6.58 26.88
C ARG A 33 13.44 -5.71 25.64
N LEU A 34 14.32 -6.05 24.72
CA LEU A 34 14.48 -5.46 23.40
C LEU A 34 14.03 -6.49 22.37
N GLN A 35 13.14 -6.08 21.48
CA GLN A 35 12.76 -6.87 20.30
C GLN A 35 13.71 -6.50 19.17
N LEU A 36 14.37 -7.51 18.61
CA LEU A 36 15.41 -7.34 17.61
C LEU A 36 15.00 -8.00 16.31
N VAL A 37 15.24 -7.29 15.22
CA VAL A 37 15.16 -7.82 13.86
C VAL A 37 16.57 -7.89 13.30
N LEU A 38 16.95 -9.05 12.77
CA LEU A 38 18.26 -9.32 12.19
C LEU A 38 18.08 -9.71 10.72
N PRO A 39 18.17 -8.75 9.79
CA PRO A 39 18.13 -9.04 8.36
C PRO A 39 19.17 -10.07 7.93
N LEU A 40 18.78 -10.93 6.99
CA LEU A 40 19.59 -12.04 6.49
C LEU A 40 19.98 -11.80 5.03
N PRO A 41 21.17 -12.23 4.59
CA PRO A 41 21.53 -12.22 3.18
C PRO A 41 20.57 -13.08 2.34
N ALA A 42 19.96 -12.47 1.32
CA ALA A 42 18.93 -13.03 0.45
C ALA A 42 19.14 -12.60 -1.02
N ASP A 43 18.44 -13.23 -1.97
CA ASP A 43 18.48 -12.88 -3.40
C ASP A 43 17.45 -11.80 -3.72
N LEU A 44 17.76 -10.56 -3.30
CA LEU A 44 16.87 -9.41 -3.46
C LEU A 44 16.70 -9.03 -4.95
N ASP A 45 17.77 -9.09 -5.74
CA ASP A 45 17.73 -8.80 -7.18
C ASP A 45 16.89 -9.82 -7.95
N GLY A 46 16.94 -11.10 -7.54
CA GLY A 46 16.06 -12.14 -8.07
C GLY A 46 14.60 -11.91 -7.72
N LEU A 47 14.33 -11.52 -6.47
CA LEU A 47 12.99 -11.20 -5.99
C LEU A 47 12.39 -10.00 -6.73
N GLU A 48 13.13 -8.88 -6.80
CA GLU A 48 12.68 -7.66 -7.50
C GLU A 48 12.34 -7.97 -8.96
N ARG A 49 13.22 -8.67 -9.68
CA ARG A 49 12.97 -9.07 -11.08
C ARG A 49 11.72 -9.93 -11.21
N PHE A 50 11.51 -10.88 -10.29
CA PHE A 50 10.32 -11.72 -10.31
C PHE A 50 9.06 -10.93 -10.00
N ALA A 51 9.08 -10.10 -8.95
CA ALA A 51 7.98 -9.21 -8.58
C ALA A 51 7.61 -8.30 -9.75
N THR A 52 8.57 -7.62 -10.38
CA THR A 52 8.34 -6.81 -11.58
C THR A 52 7.71 -7.63 -12.71
N ALA A 53 8.21 -8.84 -12.97
CA ALA A 53 7.71 -9.67 -14.05
C ALA A 53 6.26 -10.10 -13.83
N VAL A 54 5.85 -10.41 -12.60
CA VAL A 54 4.48 -10.85 -12.31
C VAL A 54 3.48 -9.71 -12.13
N THR A 55 3.95 -8.48 -11.91
CA THR A 55 3.08 -7.31 -11.71
C THR A 55 3.02 -6.35 -12.90
N THR A 56 3.84 -6.57 -13.94
CA THR A 56 3.87 -5.68 -15.12
C THR A 56 2.92 -6.18 -16.21
N PRO A 57 1.85 -5.43 -16.57
CA PRO A 57 0.97 -5.80 -17.68
C PRO A 57 1.76 -6.04 -18.98
N GLY A 58 1.41 -7.11 -19.69
CA GLY A 58 2.07 -7.52 -20.94
C GLY A 58 3.38 -8.30 -20.75
N SER A 59 3.86 -8.46 -19.53
CA SER A 59 4.89 -9.45 -19.19
C SER A 59 4.34 -10.87 -19.40
N PRO A 60 5.13 -11.83 -19.93
CA PRO A 60 4.72 -13.23 -20.03
C PRO A 60 4.43 -13.89 -18.67
N GLU A 61 4.96 -13.34 -17.58
CA GLU A 61 4.79 -13.79 -16.20
C GLU A 61 3.71 -13.03 -15.42
N PHE A 62 3.06 -12.03 -16.04
CA PHE A 62 2.01 -11.23 -15.39
C PHE A 62 0.96 -12.13 -14.74
N GLY A 63 0.51 -11.80 -13.53
CA GLY A 63 -0.50 -12.58 -12.81
C GLY A 63 -0.05 -13.94 -12.26
N GLN A 64 1.15 -14.42 -12.62
CA GLN A 64 1.69 -15.70 -12.14
C GLN A 64 2.32 -15.59 -10.75
N TYR A 65 1.52 -15.12 -9.79
CA TYR A 65 1.92 -14.95 -8.41
C TYR A 65 2.30 -16.28 -7.75
N GLU A 66 3.23 -16.21 -6.79
CA GLU A 66 3.62 -17.36 -5.98
C GLU A 66 3.31 -17.13 -4.50
N SER A 67 2.98 -18.20 -3.78
CA SER A 67 2.82 -18.11 -2.33
C SER A 67 4.09 -17.59 -1.65
N VAL A 68 3.94 -16.81 -0.59
CA VAL A 68 5.07 -16.31 0.24
C VAL A 68 6.06 -17.42 0.59
N GLY A 69 5.58 -18.61 0.98
CA GLY A 69 6.45 -19.74 1.31
C GLY A 69 7.25 -20.30 0.13
N ALA A 70 6.76 -20.18 -1.11
CA ALA A 70 7.51 -20.55 -2.31
C ALA A 70 8.59 -19.52 -2.64
N LEU A 71 8.23 -18.25 -2.59
CA LEU A 71 9.15 -17.12 -2.75
C LEU A 71 10.27 -17.17 -1.69
N ALA A 72 9.94 -17.44 -0.43
CA ALA A 72 10.87 -17.57 0.69
C ALA A 72 11.88 -18.73 0.53
N ARG A 73 11.54 -19.75 -0.26
CA ARG A 73 12.47 -20.84 -0.62
C ARG A 73 13.37 -20.49 -1.79
N ARG A 74 12.89 -19.64 -2.71
CA ARG A 74 13.60 -19.24 -3.92
C ARG A 74 14.56 -18.08 -3.65
N PHE A 75 14.08 -17.05 -2.96
CA PHE A 75 14.76 -15.76 -2.81
C PHE A 75 15.18 -15.47 -1.37
N GLY A 76 14.50 -16.05 -0.38
CA GLY A 76 14.85 -15.88 1.02
C GLY A 76 16.22 -16.49 1.39
N ALA A 77 16.70 -16.20 2.59
CA ALA A 77 18.03 -16.61 3.04
C ALA A 77 18.23 -18.13 3.03
N ALA A 78 19.47 -18.55 2.73
CA ALA A 78 19.84 -19.95 2.67
C ALA A 78 19.50 -20.69 3.97
N ALA A 79 19.02 -21.93 3.87
CA ALA A 79 18.60 -22.74 5.02
C ALA A 79 19.72 -22.90 6.08
N GLN A 80 20.97 -23.02 5.63
CA GLN A 80 22.14 -23.11 6.51
C GLN A 80 22.39 -21.80 7.27
N THR A 81 22.26 -20.64 6.61
CA THR A 81 22.36 -19.32 7.23
C THR A 81 21.28 -19.13 8.29
N ARG A 82 20.02 -19.42 7.94
CA ARG A 82 18.89 -19.38 8.88
C ARG A 82 19.14 -20.24 10.12
N ALA A 83 19.57 -21.49 9.92
CA ALA A 83 19.86 -22.42 11.01
C ALA A 83 21.04 -21.94 11.88
N ARG A 84 22.10 -21.37 11.28
CA ARG A 84 23.24 -20.78 12.00
C ARG A 84 22.80 -19.64 12.91
N VAL A 85 22.00 -18.70 12.39
CA VAL A 85 21.51 -17.55 13.15
C VAL A 85 20.61 -17.99 14.30
N VAL A 86 19.61 -18.84 14.04
CA VAL A 86 18.72 -19.36 15.08
C VAL A 86 19.48 -20.11 16.17
N ARG A 87 20.43 -20.99 15.79
CA ARG A 87 21.25 -21.74 16.74
C ARG A 87 22.06 -20.80 17.63
N TYR A 88 22.70 -19.80 17.04
CA TYR A 88 23.49 -18.83 17.81
C TYR A 88 22.61 -18.03 18.77
N LEU A 89 21.50 -17.46 18.29
CA LEU A 89 20.60 -16.64 19.10
C LEU A 89 20.03 -17.42 20.29
N ARG A 90 19.64 -18.68 20.08
CA ARG A 90 19.21 -19.56 21.18
C ARG A 90 20.36 -19.90 22.15
N ALA A 91 21.56 -20.18 21.64
CA ALA A 91 22.71 -20.51 22.46
C ALA A 91 23.15 -19.36 23.38
N VAL A 92 23.01 -18.09 22.94
CA VAL A 92 23.30 -16.92 23.79
C VAL A 92 22.16 -16.58 24.76
N GLY A 93 21.04 -17.31 24.71
CA GLY A 93 19.90 -17.13 25.62
C GLY A 93 18.88 -16.09 25.18
N ALA A 94 18.81 -15.75 23.88
CA ALA A 94 17.71 -14.96 23.35
C ALA A 94 16.40 -15.78 23.35
N SER A 95 15.28 -15.12 23.59
CA SER A 95 13.94 -15.70 23.56
C SER A 95 13.19 -15.33 22.28
N ALA A 96 12.02 -15.93 22.03
CA ALA A 96 11.19 -15.66 20.85
C ALA A 96 11.95 -15.77 19.50
N VAL A 97 12.96 -16.65 19.44
CA VAL A 97 13.84 -16.77 18.27
C VAL A 97 13.11 -17.51 17.15
N LYS A 98 12.78 -16.79 16.08
CA LYS A 98 12.16 -17.33 14.85
C LYS A 98 12.75 -16.70 13.59
N ILE A 99 12.57 -17.39 12.47
CA ILE A 99 12.74 -16.79 11.14
C ILE A 99 11.35 -16.37 10.67
N ASP A 100 11.26 -15.18 10.09
CA ASP A 100 10.02 -14.68 9.52
C ASP A 100 9.56 -15.55 8.32
N ALA A 101 8.28 -15.47 7.94
CA ALA A 101 7.73 -16.34 6.90
C ALA A 101 8.29 -16.07 5.49
N THR A 102 8.77 -14.86 5.22
CA THR A 102 9.46 -14.48 3.98
C THR A 102 10.89 -15.02 3.94
N GLY A 103 11.46 -15.35 5.09
CA GLY A 103 12.83 -15.83 5.21
C GLY A 103 13.89 -14.76 4.99
N LEU A 104 13.52 -13.48 5.11
CA LEU A 104 14.38 -12.31 4.91
C LEU A 104 15.05 -11.85 6.20
N PHE A 105 14.48 -12.15 7.37
CA PHE A 105 15.05 -11.75 8.64
C PHE A 105 14.79 -12.77 9.76
N ALA A 106 15.64 -12.73 10.77
CA ALA A 106 15.41 -13.41 12.04
C ALA A 106 14.86 -12.41 13.08
N GLN A 107 14.01 -12.90 13.97
CA GLN A 107 13.52 -12.14 15.11
C GLN A 107 13.99 -12.79 16.40
N ALA A 108 14.30 -11.97 17.39
CA ALA A 108 14.65 -12.43 18.72
C ALA A 108 14.39 -11.35 19.77
N THR A 109 14.17 -11.78 21.01
CA THR A 109 14.08 -10.89 22.16
C THR A 109 15.29 -11.10 23.06
N MET A 110 15.95 -10.01 23.45
CA MET A 110 17.07 -10.02 24.39
C MET A 110 16.79 -9.07 25.56
N SER A 111 17.34 -9.34 26.74
CA SER A 111 17.44 -8.28 27.75
C SER A 111 18.52 -7.28 27.36
N VAL A 112 18.43 -6.03 27.84
CA VAL A 112 19.50 -5.03 27.71
C VAL A 112 20.85 -5.59 28.15
N ARG A 113 20.90 -6.33 29.27
CA ARG A 113 22.12 -7.02 29.74
C ARG A 113 22.70 -7.96 28.69
N LEU A 114 21.84 -8.77 28.07
CA LEU A 114 22.27 -9.73 27.06
C LEU A 114 22.73 -9.02 25.79
N ALA A 115 21.94 -8.06 25.30
CA ALA A 115 22.26 -7.28 24.11
C ALA A 115 23.61 -6.53 24.25
N THR A 116 23.87 -5.91 25.39
CA THR A 116 25.17 -5.26 25.66
C THR A 116 26.34 -6.25 25.57
N ARG A 117 26.18 -7.48 26.10
CA ARG A 117 27.23 -8.51 26.00
C ARG A 117 27.41 -9.03 24.57
N VAL A 118 26.32 -9.29 23.87
CA VAL A 118 26.34 -9.90 22.52
C VAL A 118 26.88 -8.93 21.48
N PHE A 119 26.50 -7.65 21.55
CA PHE A 119 26.86 -6.64 20.55
C PHE A 119 28.01 -5.72 20.97
N GLY A 120 28.57 -5.93 22.16
CA GLY A 120 29.74 -5.21 22.65
C GLY A 120 29.56 -3.71 22.84
N ALA A 121 28.31 -3.23 22.97
CA ALA A 121 27.99 -1.81 23.14
C ALA A 121 27.20 -1.57 24.44
N PRO A 122 27.64 -0.64 25.30
CA PRO A 122 26.84 -0.19 26.43
C PRO A 122 25.51 0.37 25.92
N ILE A 123 24.40 -0.08 26.50
CA ILE A 123 23.06 0.41 26.16
C ILE A 123 22.59 1.35 27.29
N ALA A 124 22.14 2.53 26.90
CA ALA A 124 21.79 3.62 27.80
C ALA A 124 20.34 4.05 27.62
N LEU A 125 19.80 4.67 28.66
CA LEU A 125 18.54 5.38 28.63
C LEU A 125 18.81 6.82 28.17
N PHE A 126 18.08 7.23 27.15
CA PHE A 126 18.08 8.58 26.62
C PHE A 126 16.73 9.24 26.86
N ARG A 127 16.73 10.57 26.84
CA ARG A 127 15.53 11.39 26.95
C ARG A 127 15.50 12.40 25.82
N THR A 128 14.37 12.50 25.14
CA THR A 128 14.10 13.55 24.15
C THR A 128 13.88 14.89 24.86
N ALA A 129 13.90 16.00 24.12
CA ALA A 129 13.63 17.34 24.66
C ALA A 129 12.27 17.45 25.39
N ARG A 130 11.28 16.61 25.04
CA ARG A 130 9.94 16.55 25.68
C ARG A 130 9.80 15.52 26.80
N GLY A 131 10.89 14.86 27.20
CA GLY A 131 10.86 13.93 28.33
C GLY A 131 10.58 12.48 27.98
N ALA A 132 10.26 12.15 26.71
CA ALA A 132 10.10 10.76 26.28
C ALA A 132 11.43 10.02 26.45
N ARG A 133 11.36 8.84 27.08
CA ARG A 133 12.53 8.02 27.38
C ARG A 133 12.64 6.87 26.39
N PHE A 134 13.84 6.60 25.91
CA PHE A 134 14.10 5.48 25.02
C PHE A 134 15.46 4.85 25.28
N THR A 135 15.62 3.61 24.85
CA THR A 135 16.84 2.83 25.05
C THR A 135 17.61 2.78 23.74
N ALA A 136 18.91 3.04 23.76
CA ALA A 136 19.75 2.95 22.56
C ALA A 136 21.21 2.62 22.92
N PRO A 137 22.02 2.15 21.97
CA PRO A 137 23.47 2.04 22.17
C PRO A 137 24.11 3.40 22.46
N ALA A 138 24.95 3.48 23.49
CA ALA A 138 25.77 4.65 23.81
C ALA A 138 27.12 4.67 23.08
N ALA A 139 27.43 3.60 22.33
CA ALA A 139 28.57 3.45 21.45
C ALA A 139 28.16 2.55 20.26
N PRO A 140 28.91 2.55 19.15
CA PRO A 140 28.62 1.69 18.00
C PRO A 140 28.56 0.20 18.39
N ALA A 141 27.44 -0.45 18.08
CA ALA A 141 27.28 -1.89 18.24
C ALA A 141 28.03 -2.66 17.13
N ARG A 142 28.42 -3.90 17.42
CA ARG A 142 29.13 -4.77 16.48
C ARG A 142 28.48 -6.13 16.39
N LEU A 143 28.46 -6.71 15.20
CA LEU A 143 28.03 -8.09 15.02
C LEU A 143 29.08 -9.06 15.59
N PRO A 144 28.68 -10.01 16.45
CA PRO A 144 29.60 -11.01 16.97
C PRO A 144 30.06 -11.93 15.84
N VAL A 145 31.30 -12.46 15.91
CA VAL A 145 31.92 -13.28 14.86
C VAL A 145 31.00 -14.40 14.34
N PRO A 146 30.23 -15.14 15.18
CA PRO A 146 29.32 -16.17 14.69
C PRO A 146 28.16 -15.66 13.83
N LEU A 147 27.83 -14.37 13.86
CA LEU A 147 26.80 -13.75 13.02
C LEU A 147 27.36 -12.98 11.82
N GLN A 148 28.66 -12.69 11.78
CA GLN A 148 29.27 -12.01 10.64
C GLN A 148 29.07 -12.82 9.34
N GLY A 149 28.60 -12.13 8.30
CA GLY A 149 28.22 -12.73 7.01
C GLY A 149 26.92 -13.54 7.02
N ALA A 150 26.29 -13.73 8.19
CA ALA A 150 25.01 -14.44 8.32
C ALA A 150 23.83 -13.49 8.58
N VAL A 151 24.11 -12.29 9.09
CA VAL A 151 23.17 -11.17 9.22
C VAL A 151 23.85 -9.91 8.68
N THR A 152 23.09 -8.96 8.12
CA THR A 152 23.65 -7.69 7.62
C THR A 152 23.76 -6.66 8.74
N THR A 153 22.73 -6.57 9.59
CA THR A 153 22.67 -5.62 10.72
C THR A 153 21.82 -6.15 11.88
N VAL A 154 21.63 -5.33 12.91
CA VAL A 154 20.67 -5.54 14.01
C VAL A 154 19.83 -4.27 14.21
N ILE A 155 18.52 -4.43 14.08
CA ILE A 155 17.51 -3.38 14.25
C ILE A 155 16.79 -3.61 15.59
N GLY A 156 16.38 -2.53 16.26
CA GLY A 156 15.66 -2.59 17.54
C GLY A 156 16.53 -2.45 18.80
N LEU A 157 17.85 -2.24 18.65
CA LEU A 157 18.69 -1.80 19.77
C LEU A 157 18.39 -0.36 20.18
N ASP A 158 18.01 0.49 19.22
CA ASP A 158 17.41 1.80 19.46
C ASP A 158 15.87 1.63 19.48
N THR A 159 15.27 1.92 20.63
CA THR A 159 13.83 1.85 20.87
C THR A 159 13.19 3.24 20.85
N ARG A 160 13.84 4.21 20.22
CA ARG A 160 13.27 5.55 20.06
C ARG A 160 11.87 5.42 19.46
N PRO A 161 10.85 5.98 20.11
CA PRO A 161 9.54 6.08 19.52
C PRO A 161 9.67 6.84 18.20
N LEU A 162 9.13 6.25 17.15
CA LEU A 162 8.93 6.94 15.89
C LEU A 162 7.59 7.66 16.00
N THR A 163 7.56 8.94 15.64
CA THR A 163 6.29 9.68 15.57
C THR A 163 5.55 9.21 14.33
N ALA A 164 4.78 8.13 14.47
CA ALA A 164 3.81 7.73 13.46
C ALA A 164 2.81 8.88 13.30
N GLN A 165 2.57 9.29 12.07
CA GLN A 165 1.46 10.18 11.76
C GLN A 165 0.16 9.40 12.03
N SER A 166 -0.79 10.03 12.70
CA SER A 166 -2.16 9.53 12.92
C SER A 166 -3.15 10.50 12.28
N SER A 167 -4.38 10.04 12.05
CA SER A 167 -5.46 10.82 11.45
C SER A 167 -5.59 12.23 12.04
N ALA A 168 -5.66 13.21 11.14
CA ALA A 168 -5.96 14.59 11.51
C ALA A 168 -7.42 14.73 11.97
N ARG A 169 -7.64 15.53 13.02
CA ARG A 169 -8.98 15.82 13.57
C ARG A 169 -9.24 17.31 13.62
N SER A 170 -10.51 17.68 13.51
CA SER A 170 -10.96 19.03 13.75
C SER A 170 -11.41 19.20 15.20
N VAL A 171 -10.78 20.12 15.95
CA VAL A 171 -11.28 20.56 17.25
C VAL A 171 -12.36 21.62 17.02
N VAL A 172 -13.52 21.20 16.51
CA VAL A 172 -14.67 22.11 16.40
C VAL A 172 -15.26 22.29 17.79
N ARG A 173 -14.88 23.37 18.48
CA ARG A 173 -15.68 23.87 19.60
C ARG A 173 -17.03 24.28 19.02
N VAL A 174 -18.06 23.46 19.23
CA VAL A 174 -19.44 23.81 18.88
C VAL A 174 -19.87 24.96 19.80
N GLY A 175 -19.55 26.19 19.39
CA GLY A 175 -20.14 27.39 19.96
C GLY A 175 -21.62 27.37 19.66
N ARG A 176 -22.46 27.24 20.70
CA ARG A 176 -23.88 27.56 20.59
C ARG A 176 -24.03 29.03 20.20
N GLY A 177 -24.21 29.31 18.91
CA GLY A 177 -24.65 30.63 18.46
C GLY A 177 -24.13 31.06 17.10
N ALA A 178 -24.80 30.63 16.03
CA ALA A 178 -24.95 31.42 14.80
C ALA A 178 -26.12 30.86 13.97
N ALA A 179 -27.33 30.95 14.53
CA ALA A 179 -28.52 30.82 13.72
C ALA A 179 -28.68 32.11 12.89
N ARG A 180 -28.83 31.93 11.57
CA ARG A 180 -29.39 32.85 10.58
C ARG A 180 -28.60 34.13 10.28
N SER A 181 -28.01 34.17 9.10
CA SER A 181 -28.03 35.38 8.27
C SER A 181 -28.55 35.03 6.88
N VAL A 182 -29.84 35.32 6.68
CA VAL A 182 -30.51 35.30 5.37
C VAL A 182 -30.10 36.58 4.65
N VAL A 183 -29.32 36.47 3.59
CA VAL A 183 -29.06 37.59 2.68
C VAL A 183 -30.33 37.88 1.88
N ARG A 184 -31.02 38.97 2.21
CA ARG A 184 -32.14 39.53 1.46
C ARG A 184 -31.61 40.15 0.16
N VAL A 185 -31.94 39.55 -0.99
CA VAL A 185 -31.70 40.18 -2.30
C VAL A 185 -32.82 41.18 -2.58
N GLY A 186 -32.50 42.47 -2.47
CA GLY A 186 -33.39 43.57 -2.86
C GLY A 186 -33.29 43.86 -4.36
N ARG A 187 -34.38 43.60 -5.09
CA ARG A 187 -34.58 44.07 -6.48
C ARG A 187 -34.85 45.57 -6.49
N ARG A 188 -34.06 46.36 -7.22
CA ARG A 188 -34.54 47.57 -7.90
C ARG A 188 -33.87 47.74 -9.26
N ALA A 189 -34.71 48.07 -10.25
CA ALA A 189 -34.38 48.28 -11.64
C ALA A 189 -34.27 49.78 -11.97
N ALA A 190 -33.38 50.14 -12.91
CA ALA A 190 -33.48 51.29 -13.84
C ALA A 190 -32.30 51.20 -14.83
N ARG A 191 -32.53 50.82 -16.10
CA ARG A 191 -32.72 51.66 -17.30
C ARG A 191 -31.43 52.31 -17.89
N SER A 192 -30.97 51.67 -18.97
CA SER A 192 -30.60 52.22 -20.30
C SER A 192 -29.47 53.24 -20.49
N VAL A 193 -28.49 52.97 -21.36
CA VAL A 193 -28.37 53.42 -22.79
C VAL A 193 -26.91 53.25 -23.29
N VAL A 194 -26.74 52.40 -24.32
CA VAL A 194 -25.90 52.49 -25.56
C VAL A 194 -24.60 53.34 -25.58
N ARG A 195 -23.44 52.76 -25.98
CA ARG A 195 -22.78 52.90 -27.33
C ARG A 195 -21.44 52.15 -27.45
N VAL A 196 -21.11 51.79 -28.70
CA VAL A 196 -20.02 50.94 -29.21
C VAL A 196 -18.70 51.71 -29.42
N GLY A 197 -17.52 51.06 -29.28
CA GLY A 197 -16.26 51.60 -29.83
C GLY A 197 -14.94 50.82 -29.60
N ARG A 198 -14.51 50.09 -30.64
CA ARG A 198 -13.14 49.77 -31.16
C ARG A 198 -11.88 49.56 -30.27
N ARG A 199 -11.17 48.47 -30.65
CA ARG A 199 -9.76 48.02 -30.48
C ARG A 199 -8.67 49.06 -30.17
N ALA A 200 -7.74 48.69 -29.27
CA ALA A 200 -6.28 48.86 -29.42
C ALA A 200 -5.49 48.00 -28.41
N ALA A 201 -4.35 47.45 -28.84
CA ALA A 201 -3.42 46.63 -28.07
C ALA A 201 -2.52 47.46 -27.14
N ILE A 202 -2.07 46.90 -26.02
CA ILE A 202 -0.95 47.45 -25.22
C ILE A 202 -0.03 46.31 -24.75
N ASN A 203 1.26 46.52 -24.99
CA ASN A 203 2.40 45.68 -24.62
C ASN A 203 2.68 45.67 -23.11
N VAL A 204 3.37 44.59 -22.72
CA VAL A 204 3.95 44.26 -21.41
C VAL A 204 4.92 45.34 -20.90
N ALA A 205 4.80 45.72 -19.62
CA ALA A 205 5.91 46.18 -18.79
C ALA A 205 5.68 45.85 -17.30
N ARG A 206 6.80 45.53 -16.64
CA ARG A 206 6.97 44.82 -15.36
C ARG A 206 6.70 45.64 -14.09
N ALA A 207 6.41 44.86 -13.04
CA ALA A 207 6.81 45.00 -11.63
C ALA A 207 6.28 46.20 -10.84
N GLY A 208 5.31 45.90 -9.96
CA GLY A 208 4.99 46.67 -8.77
C GLY A 208 4.57 45.68 -7.68
N ALA A 209 5.29 45.70 -6.56
CA ALA A 209 5.14 44.79 -5.44
C ALA A 209 3.69 44.69 -4.95
N VAL A 210 3.16 43.46 -4.89
CA VAL A 210 1.91 43.17 -4.19
C VAL A 210 2.29 42.70 -2.79
N ALA A 211 1.85 43.45 -1.78
CA ALA A 211 1.88 43.00 -0.41
C ALA A 211 1.13 41.67 -0.31
N HIS A 212 1.83 40.59 0.03
CA HIS A 212 1.26 39.28 0.28
C HIS A 212 0.45 39.31 1.59
N THR A 213 -0.82 39.72 1.52
CA THR A 213 -1.85 39.16 2.39
C THR A 213 -2.39 37.90 1.72
N THR A 214 -1.59 36.83 1.68
CA THR A 214 -2.04 35.52 1.19
C THR A 214 -2.68 34.75 2.33
N SER A 215 -3.97 34.94 2.54
CA SER A 215 -4.80 33.83 3.03
C SER A 215 -4.79 32.77 1.93
N GLN A 216 -3.92 31.76 2.05
CA GLN A 216 -4.11 30.51 1.32
C GLN A 216 -5.55 30.03 1.59
N PRO A 217 -6.34 29.75 0.54
CA PRO A 217 -7.71 29.29 0.73
C PRO A 217 -7.65 27.92 1.41
N THR A 218 -8.29 27.84 2.58
CA THR A 218 -8.62 26.56 3.19
C THR A 218 -9.41 25.72 2.19
N SER A 219 -9.07 24.45 2.04
CA SER A 219 -9.96 23.51 1.35
C SER A 219 -11.15 23.13 2.22
N ALA A 220 -11.13 23.41 3.53
CA ALA A 220 -12.26 23.19 4.43
C ALA A 220 -13.52 23.92 3.95
N ARG A 221 -14.55 23.14 3.58
CA ARG A 221 -15.85 23.64 3.12
C ARG A 221 -16.95 23.17 4.06
N GLY A 222 -18.12 23.79 3.98
CA GLY A 222 -19.27 23.30 4.72
C GLY A 222 -19.68 21.90 4.23
N LEU A 223 -20.26 21.11 5.14
CA LEU A 223 -20.86 19.81 4.77
C LEU A 223 -21.87 20.00 3.63
N SER A 224 -21.73 19.16 2.60
CA SER A 224 -22.53 19.18 1.39
C SER A 224 -23.12 17.79 1.11
N GLY A 225 -24.00 17.68 0.12
CA GLY A 225 -24.76 16.45 -0.13
C GLY A 225 -25.86 16.17 0.91
N VAL A 226 -26.44 14.98 0.83
CA VAL A 226 -27.56 14.53 1.65
C VAL A 226 -27.14 13.31 2.47
N PRO A 227 -26.94 13.45 3.78
CA PRO A 227 -26.57 12.34 4.65
C PRO A 227 -27.75 11.39 4.90
N THR A 228 -27.44 10.12 5.13
CA THR A 228 -28.40 9.13 5.64
C THR A 228 -27.85 8.44 6.88
N GLY A 229 -28.67 7.62 7.54
CA GLY A 229 -28.32 6.88 8.75
C GLY A 229 -29.12 7.33 9.95
N CYS A 230 -28.75 6.83 11.12
CA CYS A 230 -29.35 7.24 12.39
C CYS A 230 -29.11 8.74 12.66
N THR A 231 -29.94 9.33 13.54
CA THR A 231 -29.88 10.78 13.86
C THR A 231 -28.50 11.22 14.34
N GLY A 232 -27.78 10.38 15.10
CA GLY A 232 -26.42 10.69 15.58
C GLY A 232 -25.41 10.79 14.44
N GLY A 233 -25.35 9.77 13.57
CA GLY A 233 -24.43 9.76 12.43
C GLY A 233 -24.71 10.86 11.42
N ALA A 234 -25.98 11.08 11.06
CA ALA A 234 -26.35 12.15 10.15
C ALA A 234 -26.08 13.57 10.70
N ALA A 235 -25.99 13.71 12.03
CA ALA A 235 -25.67 14.97 12.70
C ALA A 235 -24.21 15.07 13.16
N ALA A 236 -23.35 14.11 12.81
CA ALA A 236 -21.94 14.06 13.25
C ALA A 236 -21.09 15.21 12.70
N GLY A 237 -21.56 15.90 11.65
CA GLY A 237 -20.82 16.98 11.00
C GLY A 237 -19.79 16.51 9.97
N GLY A 238 -19.77 15.21 9.65
CA GLY A 238 -18.99 14.59 8.57
C GLY A 238 -19.85 13.91 7.51
N PHE A 239 -19.23 13.58 6.38
CA PHE A 239 -19.81 12.77 5.32
C PHE A 239 -20.11 11.36 5.82
N THR A 240 -21.35 10.94 5.63
CA THR A 240 -21.86 9.61 5.96
C THR A 240 -21.58 8.61 4.83
N PRO A 241 -21.61 7.28 5.07
CA PRO A 241 -21.34 6.25 4.06
C PRO A 241 -22.00 6.47 2.70
N ASN A 242 -23.30 6.74 2.66
CA ASN A 242 -23.99 6.93 1.40
C ASN A 242 -23.44 8.12 0.57
N GLN A 243 -22.83 9.10 1.22
CA GLN A 243 -22.28 10.27 0.55
C GLN A 243 -20.95 9.94 -0.14
N TYR A 244 -19.96 9.44 0.60
CA TYR A 244 -18.65 9.16 0.02
C TYR A 244 -18.66 7.91 -0.89
N LEU A 245 -19.52 6.91 -0.62
CA LEU A 245 -19.66 5.74 -1.49
C LEU A 245 -20.32 6.11 -2.83
N THR A 246 -21.28 7.04 -2.83
CA THR A 246 -21.85 7.56 -4.07
C THR A 246 -20.85 8.45 -4.80
N ALA A 247 -20.11 9.29 -4.07
CA ALA A 247 -19.12 10.21 -4.64
C ALA A 247 -18.04 9.47 -5.46
N TYR A 248 -17.62 8.29 -5.01
CA TYR A 248 -16.60 7.45 -5.66
C TYR A 248 -17.19 6.26 -6.44
N ASP A 249 -18.48 6.30 -6.78
CA ASP A 249 -19.17 5.32 -7.63
C ASP A 249 -19.06 3.85 -7.14
N TYR A 250 -19.19 3.62 -5.84
CA TYR A 250 -19.36 2.27 -5.27
C TYR A 250 -20.76 1.72 -5.53
N SER A 251 -21.77 2.60 -5.58
CA SER A 251 -23.18 2.23 -5.62
C SER A 251 -23.55 1.26 -6.75
N PRO A 252 -23.07 1.41 -8.01
CA PRO A 252 -23.35 0.44 -9.07
C PRO A 252 -22.87 -0.98 -8.74
N LEU A 253 -21.68 -1.12 -8.16
CA LEU A 253 -21.09 -2.40 -7.79
C LEU A 253 -21.85 -3.03 -6.61
N GLN A 254 -22.11 -2.25 -5.56
CA GLN A 254 -22.83 -2.73 -4.38
C GLN A 254 -24.29 -3.12 -4.71
N ASN A 255 -24.95 -2.38 -5.60
CA ASN A 255 -26.30 -2.72 -6.10
C ASN A 255 -26.31 -4.00 -6.96
N ALA A 256 -25.18 -4.34 -7.59
CA ALA A 256 -24.99 -5.62 -8.27
C ALA A 256 -24.65 -6.78 -7.31
N GLY A 257 -24.61 -6.51 -5.99
CA GLY A 257 -24.29 -7.47 -4.95
C GLY A 257 -22.80 -7.66 -4.68
N LEU A 258 -21.93 -6.85 -5.29
CA LEU A 258 -20.48 -6.88 -5.07
C LEU A 258 -20.14 -6.00 -3.86
N ARG A 259 -19.87 -6.62 -2.71
CA ARG A 259 -19.67 -5.94 -1.41
C ARG A 259 -18.43 -6.47 -0.65
N GLY A 260 -17.51 -7.12 -1.35
CA GLY A 260 -16.27 -7.69 -0.82
C GLY A 260 -16.30 -9.19 -0.56
N GLN A 261 -17.38 -9.90 -0.94
CA GLN A 261 -17.57 -11.30 -0.56
C GLN A 261 -16.45 -12.19 -1.07
N GLY A 262 -15.77 -12.89 -0.15
CA GLY A 262 -14.70 -13.83 -0.46
C GLY A 262 -13.30 -13.24 -0.37
N GLU A 263 -13.19 -11.92 -0.29
CA GLU A 263 -11.90 -11.22 -0.12
C GLU A 263 -11.61 -10.95 1.37
N ARG A 264 -10.32 -10.92 1.70
CA ARG A 264 -9.79 -10.63 3.04
C ARG A 264 -8.92 -9.38 2.97
N VAL A 265 -9.15 -8.46 3.88
CA VAL A 265 -8.35 -7.23 4.01
C VAL A 265 -7.59 -7.27 5.33
N ALA A 266 -6.30 -6.92 5.29
CA ALA A 266 -5.51 -6.73 6.49
C ALA A 266 -5.31 -5.23 6.73
N LEU A 267 -5.51 -4.81 7.98
CA LEU A 267 -5.24 -3.46 8.47
C LEU A 267 -3.97 -3.48 9.32
N ILE A 268 -3.09 -2.50 9.13
CA ILE A 268 -1.91 -2.32 9.98
C ILE A 268 -2.09 -1.02 10.77
N GLU A 269 -2.22 -1.18 12.08
CA GLU A 269 -2.73 -0.14 12.97
C GLU A 269 -1.77 0.20 14.12
N VAL A 270 -1.90 1.41 14.65
CA VAL A 270 -1.05 1.95 15.73
C VAL A 270 -1.73 2.01 17.11
N ASP A 271 -3.04 1.77 17.15
CA ASP A 271 -3.85 1.64 18.36
C ASP A 271 -4.74 0.38 18.28
N GLY A 272 -5.66 0.20 19.24
CA GLY A 272 -6.64 -0.88 19.21
C GLY A 272 -8.02 -0.36 18.84
N PHE A 273 -9.03 -1.24 18.88
CA PHE A 273 -10.42 -0.88 18.57
C PHE A 273 -11.42 -1.43 19.59
N ALA A 274 -12.59 -0.81 19.67
CA ALA A 274 -13.72 -1.31 20.44
C ALA A 274 -14.78 -1.89 19.50
N TYR A 275 -15.05 -3.20 19.59
CA TYR A 275 -16.07 -3.85 18.74
C TYR A 275 -17.48 -3.24 18.91
N SER A 276 -17.78 -2.66 20.08
CA SER A 276 -19.03 -1.93 20.32
C SER A 276 -19.21 -0.72 19.41
N ASP A 277 -18.11 -0.06 19.05
CA ASP A 277 -18.13 1.18 18.27
C ASP A 277 -18.43 0.84 16.81
N ILE A 278 -17.71 -0.13 16.26
CA ILE A 278 -17.97 -0.71 14.92
C ILE A 278 -19.42 -1.18 14.81
N LYS A 279 -19.94 -1.85 15.85
CA LYS A 279 -21.33 -2.32 15.86
C LYS A 279 -22.35 -1.17 15.87
N MET A 280 -22.06 -0.08 16.59
CA MET A 280 -22.93 1.09 16.61
C MET A 280 -22.94 1.78 15.25
N PHE A 281 -21.77 1.98 14.64
CA PHE A 281 -21.64 2.53 13.31
C PHE A 281 -22.39 1.70 12.26
N ALA A 282 -22.11 0.39 12.21
CA ALA A 282 -22.78 -0.52 11.29
C ALA A 282 -24.31 -0.51 11.47
N SER A 283 -24.79 -0.51 12.72
CA SER A 283 -26.22 -0.40 13.01
C SER A 283 -26.82 0.95 12.59
N CYS A 284 -26.07 2.05 12.70
CA CYS A 284 -26.53 3.38 12.32
C CYS A 284 -26.75 3.49 10.81
N PHE A 285 -25.92 2.81 10.01
CA PHE A 285 -25.92 2.90 8.55
C PHE A 285 -26.44 1.64 7.84
N GLY A 286 -26.88 0.62 8.58
CA GLY A 286 -27.46 -0.60 8.02
C GLY A 286 -26.45 -1.52 7.34
N LEU A 287 -25.21 -1.55 7.86
CA LEU A 287 -24.11 -2.35 7.34
C LEU A 287 -24.05 -3.74 8.00
N GLY A 288 -23.46 -4.69 7.27
CA GLY A 288 -22.97 -5.94 7.87
C GLY A 288 -21.75 -5.64 8.75
N ILE A 289 -21.24 -6.66 9.46
CA ILE A 289 -19.94 -6.56 10.12
C ILE A 289 -19.17 -7.84 9.74
N PRO A 290 -18.11 -7.74 8.92
CA PRO A 290 -17.22 -8.85 8.63
C PRO A 290 -16.63 -9.45 9.91
N ALA A 291 -16.17 -10.70 9.83
CA ALA A 291 -15.45 -11.29 10.95
C ALA A 291 -14.13 -10.53 11.18
N LEU A 292 -13.91 -10.05 12.42
CA LEU A 292 -12.72 -9.29 12.80
C LEU A 292 -11.76 -10.14 13.62
N HIS A 293 -10.47 -10.08 13.28
CA HIS A 293 -9.40 -10.76 14.02
C HIS A 293 -8.28 -9.79 14.38
N GLY A 294 -8.03 -9.59 15.68
CA GLY A 294 -6.92 -8.77 16.17
C GLY A 294 -5.63 -9.57 16.38
N PHE A 295 -4.50 -9.03 15.93
CA PHE A 295 -3.17 -9.61 16.05
C PHE A 295 -2.20 -8.59 16.63
N GLY A 296 -1.63 -8.88 17.81
CA GLY A 296 -0.60 -8.04 18.39
C GLY A 296 0.76 -8.21 17.69
N VAL A 297 1.36 -7.09 17.27
CA VAL A 297 2.70 -7.01 16.68
C VAL A 297 3.66 -6.38 17.67
N GLY A 298 4.52 -7.21 18.24
CA GLY A 298 5.46 -6.77 19.27
C GLY A 298 4.80 -6.30 20.58
N VAL A 299 3.52 -6.62 20.79
CA VAL A 299 2.76 -6.35 22.02
C VAL A 299 2.20 -7.65 22.59
N SER A 300 2.06 -7.74 23.92
CA SER A 300 1.57 -8.95 24.60
C SER A 300 0.06 -8.96 24.85
N HIS A 301 -0.59 -7.81 24.68
CA HIS A 301 -2.03 -7.60 24.83
C HIS A 301 -2.50 -6.64 23.73
N PRO A 302 -3.79 -6.70 23.34
CA PRO A 302 -4.37 -5.70 22.47
C PRO A 302 -4.11 -4.28 23.00
N LEU A 303 -3.86 -3.37 22.08
CA LEU A 303 -3.70 -1.96 22.39
C LEU A 303 -5.04 -1.37 22.88
N PRO A 304 -5.02 -0.31 23.69
CA PRO A 304 -6.24 0.40 24.06
C PRO A 304 -6.98 0.90 22.81
N PRO A 305 -8.32 0.88 22.81
CA PRO A 305 -9.11 1.47 21.74
C PRO A 305 -8.70 2.92 21.47
N GLY A 306 -8.48 3.24 20.20
CA GLY A 306 -8.24 4.57 19.70
C GLY A 306 -9.04 4.80 18.41
N GLY A 307 -9.03 6.04 17.95
CA GLY A 307 -9.83 6.46 16.81
C GLY A 307 -9.18 6.19 15.46
N GLU A 308 -7.90 5.82 15.39
CA GLU A 308 -7.27 5.42 14.12
C GLU A 308 -7.83 4.08 13.64
N SER A 309 -7.65 3.01 14.44
CA SER A 309 -8.21 1.69 14.10
C SER A 309 -9.73 1.74 13.97
N THR A 310 -10.41 2.59 14.76
CA THR A 310 -11.88 2.74 14.68
C THR A 310 -12.30 3.40 13.36
N LEU A 311 -11.63 4.49 12.95
CA LEU A 311 -11.84 5.13 11.65
C LEU A 311 -11.63 4.14 10.52
N ASP A 312 -10.51 3.43 10.53
CA ASP A 312 -10.12 2.53 9.45
C ASP A 312 -11.09 1.37 9.29
N LEU A 313 -11.49 0.76 10.41
CA LEU A 313 -12.49 -0.30 10.42
C LEU A 313 -13.86 0.19 9.95
N GLU A 314 -14.35 1.35 10.41
CA GLU A 314 -15.67 1.87 10.01
C GLU A 314 -15.72 2.25 8.54
N VAL A 315 -14.66 2.88 8.01
CA VAL A 315 -14.56 3.25 6.60
C VAL A 315 -14.40 2.02 5.71
N LEU A 316 -13.59 1.04 6.11
CA LEU A 316 -13.47 -0.24 5.39
C LEU A 316 -14.78 -1.02 5.38
N ASP A 317 -15.46 -1.10 6.53
CA ASP A 317 -16.75 -1.78 6.67
C ASP A 317 -17.83 -1.13 5.81
N ALA A 318 -17.88 0.21 5.74
CA ALA A 318 -18.76 0.91 4.81
C ALA A 318 -18.43 0.62 3.34
N ALA A 319 -17.15 0.60 2.98
CA ALA A 319 -16.70 0.35 1.61
C ALA A 319 -17.00 -1.08 1.15
N ALA A 320 -16.73 -2.08 1.98
CA ALA A 320 -16.88 -3.51 1.68
C ALA A 320 -17.47 -4.29 2.87
N PRO A 321 -18.78 -4.12 3.15
CA PRO A 321 -19.42 -4.64 4.38
C PRO A 321 -19.59 -6.16 4.42
N ASP A 322 -19.37 -6.86 3.30
CA ASP A 322 -19.51 -8.31 3.23
C ASP A 322 -18.16 -9.00 2.97
N LEU A 323 -17.04 -8.34 3.32
CA LEU A 323 -15.72 -8.98 3.35
C LEU A 323 -15.77 -10.30 4.10
N LYS A 324 -14.95 -11.27 3.64
CA LYS A 324 -14.85 -12.56 4.31
C LYS A 324 -14.37 -12.38 5.75
N GLU A 325 -13.26 -11.68 5.91
CA GLU A 325 -12.58 -11.41 7.18
C GLU A 325 -11.77 -10.12 7.07
N ILE A 326 -11.64 -9.41 8.19
CA ILE A 326 -10.71 -8.28 8.39
C ILE A 326 -9.71 -8.67 9.48
N ASP A 327 -8.43 -8.62 9.15
CA ASP A 327 -7.33 -8.94 10.07
C ASP A 327 -6.62 -7.64 10.50
N VAL A 328 -6.72 -7.27 11.78
CA VAL A 328 -6.16 -6.03 12.34
C VAL A 328 -4.83 -6.33 13.03
N TYR A 329 -3.74 -5.75 12.54
CA TYR A 329 -2.39 -5.93 13.07
C TYR A 329 -1.96 -4.70 13.88
N GLU A 330 -2.04 -4.82 15.21
CA GLU A 330 -1.82 -3.72 16.16
C GLU A 330 -0.33 -3.64 16.55
N ALA A 331 0.34 -2.54 16.21
CA ALA A 331 1.79 -2.38 16.39
C ALA A 331 2.15 -1.15 17.22
N SER A 332 3.09 -1.29 18.15
CA SER A 332 3.66 -0.12 18.84
C SER A 332 4.65 0.64 17.95
N ALA A 333 4.77 1.97 18.10
CA ALA A 333 5.61 2.82 17.26
C ALA A 333 7.14 2.77 17.53
N THR A 334 7.77 1.60 17.43
CA THR A 334 9.25 1.47 17.42
C THR A 334 9.73 0.93 16.09
N ALA A 335 10.99 1.21 15.71
CA ALA A 335 11.56 0.80 14.43
C ALA A 335 11.44 -0.71 14.13
N ALA A 336 11.73 -1.57 15.11
CA ALA A 336 11.61 -3.02 14.96
C ALA A 336 10.15 -3.45 14.75
N ASN A 337 9.22 -2.82 15.49
CA ASN A 337 7.81 -3.16 15.41
C ASN A 337 7.17 -2.61 14.14
N THR A 338 7.62 -1.47 13.61
CA THR A 338 7.23 -0.96 12.30
C THR A 338 7.63 -1.95 11.19
N LEU A 339 8.88 -2.41 11.17
CA LEU A 339 9.32 -3.42 10.21
C LEU A 339 8.53 -4.73 10.35
N GLU A 340 8.29 -5.18 11.59
CA GLU A 340 7.48 -6.37 11.83
C GLU A 340 6.04 -6.18 11.34
N ALA A 341 5.41 -5.04 11.62
CA ALA A 341 4.02 -4.75 11.26
C ALA A 341 3.80 -4.80 9.76
N LEU A 342 4.68 -4.18 8.97
CA LEU A 342 4.62 -4.20 7.50
C LEU A 342 4.72 -5.61 6.91
N THR A 343 5.30 -6.56 7.65
CA THR A 343 5.47 -7.95 7.20
C THR A 343 4.46 -8.90 7.84
N ALA A 344 3.81 -8.54 8.94
CA ALA A 344 3.02 -9.43 9.78
C ALA A 344 1.87 -10.11 9.01
N PRO A 345 1.13 -9.42 8.11
CA PRO A 345 0.12 -10.07 7.27
C PRO A 345 0.68 -11.20 6.39
N LEU A 346 1.93 -11.10 5.95
CA LEU A 346 2.59 -12.13 5.14
C LEU A 346 3.00 -13.37 5.96
N GLN A 347 3.07 -13.23 7.29
CA GLN A 347 3.52 -14.28 8.19
C GLN A 347 2.40 -15.20 8.66
N ASN A 348 1.15 -14.75 8.57
CA ASN A 348 0.01 -15.46 9.13
C ASN A 348 -0.48 -16.57 8.20
N ARG A 349 -0.09 -17.82 8.49
CA ARG A 349 -0.41 -18.98 7.64
C ARG A 349 -1.90 -19.26 7.63
N GLY A 350 -2.51 -19.20 6.44
CA GLY A 350 -3.94 -19.40 6.23
C GLY A 350 -4.75 -18.11 6.19
N PHE A 351 -4.11 -16.97 6.47
CA PHE A 351 -4.71 -15.64 6.54
C PHE A 351 -4.11 -14.72 5.47
N LYS A 352 -3.81 -15.24 4.27
CA LYS A 352 -3.28 -14.40 3.18
C LYS A 352 -4.37 -13.38 2.79
N PRO A 353 -4.12 -12.06 2.94
CA PRO A 353 -5.06 -11.05 2.46
C PRO A 353 -4.92 -10.85 0.95
N GLU A 354 -5.96 -10.32 0.32
CA GLU A 354 -5.89 -9.79 -1.04
C GLU A 354 -5.42 -8.33 -1.03
N VAL A 355 -5.79 -7.59 0.01
CA VAL A 355 -5.43 -6.17 0.18
C VAL A 355 -4.89 -5.92 1.59
N ILE A 356 -3.81 -5.16 1.70
CA ILE A 356 -3.28 -4.63 2.95
C ILE A 356 -3.44 -3.10 2.92
N SER A 357 -4.09 -2.53 3.93
CA SER A 357 -4.17 -1.10 4.19
C SER A 357 -3.30 -0.75 5.38
N ALA A 358 -2.40 0.22 5.22
CA ALA A 358 -1.57 0.74 6.30
C ALA A 358 -1.81 2.25 6.46
N SER A 359 -2.54 2.62 7.51
CA SER A 359 -2.77 4.04 7.87
C SER A 359 -1.71 4.58 8.83
N LEU A 360 -0.55 3.92 8.86
CA LEU A 360 0.64 4.40 9.54
C LEU A 360 1.68 4.88 8.52
N GLY A 361 2.28 6.02 8.85
CA GLY A 361 3.34 6.62 8.06
C GLY A 361 4.41 7.21 8.95
N LEU A 362 5.64 7.15 8.47
CA LEU A 362 6.79 7.82 9.07
C LEU A 362 7.56 8.55 7.98
N CYS A 363 8.08 9.73 8.28
CA CYS A 363 8.88 10.44 7.31
C CYS A 363 10.14 9.65 6.93
N GLU A 364 10.46 9.63 5.64
CA GLU A 364 11.58 8.84 5.11
C GLU A 364 12.91 9.03 5.86
N PRO A 365 13.34 10.27 6.19
CA PRO A 365 14.61 10.46 6.90
C PRO A 365 14.63 9.84 8.29
N ASP A 366 13.51 9.87 9.02
CA ASP A 366 13.43 9.29 10.37
C ASP A 366 13.43 7.76 10.29
N VAL A 367 12.74 7.18 9.30
CA VAL A 367 12.81 5.72 9.06
C VAL A 367 14.24 5.32 8.74
N ALA A 368 14.88 5.99 7.78
CA ALA A 368 16.27 5.70 7.41
C ALA A 368 17.24 5.85 8.59
N ALA A 369 17.04 6.85 9.45
CA ALA A 369 17.83 7.02 10.67
C ALA A 369 17.58 5.92 11.71
N ALA A 370 16.37 5.37 11.77
CA ALA A 370 15.96 4.39 12.77
C ALA A 370 16.30 2.94 12.40
N VAL A 371 16.11 2.56 11.14
CA VAL A 371 16.36 1.18 10.67
C VAL A 371 17.61 1.03 9.82
N GLY A 372 18.21 2.14 9.36
CA GLY A 372 19.33 2.11 8.41
C GLY A 372 18.93 1.63 7.01
N LEU A 373 19.86 1.71 6.06
CA LEU A 373 19.61 1.28 4.68
C LEU A 373 19.33 -0.22 4.57
N ASP A 374 19.97 -1.06 5.39
CA ASP A 374 19.70 -2.50 5.44
C ASP A 374 18.27 -2.80 5.90
N GLY A 375 17.76 -2.02 6.87
CA GLY A 375 16.38 -2.13 7.32
C GLY A 375 15.39 -1.73 6.23
N ILE A 376 15.63 -0.61 5.55
CA ILE A 376 14.85 -0.20 4.37
C ILE A 376 14.85 -1.30 3.31
N GLN A 377 16.01 -1.83 2.93
CA GLN A 377 16.10 -2.92 1.94
C GLN A 377 15.34 -4.17 2.36
N THR A 378 15.34 -4.50 3.66
CA THR A 378 14.60 -5.64 4.19
C THR A 378 13.09 -5.41 4.08
N THR A 379 12.62 -4.21 4.40
CA THR A 379 11.20 -3.85 4.23
C THR A 379 10.79 -3.85 2.76
N GLU A 380 11.60 -3.25 1.88
CA GLU A 380 11.33 -3.25 0.43
C GLU A 380 11.25 -4.67 -0.12
N ALA A 381 12.14 -5.55 0.32
CA ALA A 381 12.07 -6.96 -0.05
C ALA A 381 10.78 -7.62 0.45
N ALA A 382 10.29 -7.29 1.65
CA ALA A 382 9.00 -7.80 2.13
C ALA A 382 7.81 -7.25 1.32
N LEU A 383 7.84 -5.98 0.92
CA LEU A 383 6.82 -5.38 0.04
C LEU A 383 6.85 -6.01 -1.37
N GLN A 384 8.04 -6.34 -1.88
CA GLN A 384 8.20 -7.13 -3.10
C GLN A 384 7.60 -8.54 -2.94
N MET A 385 7.73 -9.17 -1.76
CA MET A 385 7.07 -10.46 -1.48
C MET A 385 5.54 -10.33 -1.54
N ALA A 386 4.98 -9.26 -0.97
CA ALA A 386 3.54 -8.99 -1.08
C ALA A 386 3.11 -8.86 -2.55
N ALA A 387 3.80 -8.02 -3.31
CA ALA A 387 3.54 -7.80 -4.73
C ALA A 387 3.66 -9.11 -5.55
N ALA A 388 4.73 -9.89 -5.33
CA ALA A 388 4.96 -11.18 -5.99
C ALA A 388 3.98 -12.30 -5.57
N SER A 389 3.30 -12.12 -4.44
CA SER A 389 2.22 -12.98 -3.95
C SER A 389 0.82 -12.52 -4.37
N GLY A 390 0.74 -11.46 -5.20
CA GLY A 390 -0.51 -10.92 -5.71
C GLY A 390 -1.29 -10.11 -4.68
N ILE A 391 -0.62 -9.59 -3.65
CA ILE A 391 -1.25 -8.80 -2.61
C ILE A 391 -1.11 -7.33 -2.97
N THR A 392 -2.22 -6.59 -2.89
CA THR A 392 -2.20 -5.13 -3.02
C THR A 392 -1.80 -4.52 -1.68
N PHE A 393 -0.79 -3.66 -1.67
CA PHE A 393 -0.37 -2.94 -0.47
C PHE A 393 -0.63 -1.44 -0.67
N LEU A 394 -1.48 -0.87 0.17
CA LEU A 394 -1.78 0.57 0.20
C LEU A 394 -1.22 1.18 1.48
N ALA A 395 -0.81 2.45 1.38
CA ALA A 395 -0.48 3.23 2.56
C ALA A 395 -0.89 4.69 2.42
N ALA A 396 -1.32 5.27 3.54
CA ALA A 396 -1.59 6.68 3.67
C ALA A 396 -0.34 7.50 3.30
N SER A 397 -0.48 8.49 2.40
CA SER A 397 0.66 9.27 1.93
C SER A 397 1.16 10.31 2.93
N GLY A 398 0.40 10.53 4.00
CA GLY A 398 0.74 11.42 5.11
C GLY A 398 -0.30 12.51 5.30
N ASP A 399 -0.27 13.14 6.46
CA ASP A 399 -1.24 14.16 6.85
C ASP A 399 -0.59 15.54 7.06
N GLN A 400 0.72 15.68 6.82
CA GLN A 400 1.47 16.93 7.03
C GLN A 400 1.95 17.59 5.73
N GLY A 401 1.17 17.40 4.65
CA GLY A 401 1.39 18.03 3.36
C GLY A 401 2.75 17.72 2.76
N SER A 402 3.35 18.70 2.10
CA SER A 402 4.66 18.53 1.46
C SER A 402 5.85 18.49 2.44
N ALA A 403 5.61 18.71 3.74
CA ALA A 403 6.65 18.75 4.77
C ALA A 403 6.90 17.37 5.39
N ASP A 404 5.82 16.66 5.75
CA ASP A 404 5.68 15.27 6.25
C ASP A 404 6.58 14.79 7.39
N CYS A 405 7.83 15.20 7.46
CA CYS A 405 8.62 15.22 8.67
C CYS A 405 7.97 16.13 9.72
N THR A 406 7.84 15.62 10.94
CA THR A 406 7.36 16.40 12.09
C THR A 406 8.41 16.44 13.19
N THR A 407 8.38 17.52 13.97
CA THR A 407 9.00 17.53 15.29
C THR A 407 8.26 16.52 16.18
N PHE A 408 8.84 16.19 17.34
CA PHE A 408 8.18 15.33 18.34
C PHE A 408 6.84 15.90 18.91
N SER A 409 6.33 17.04 18.41
CA SER A 409 5.02 17.62 18.80
C SER A 409 3.97 17.41 17.73
N GLY A 410 4.34 16.76 16.63
CA GLY A 410 3.51 16.71 15.43
C GLY A 410 3.56 18.01 14.62
N THR A 411 4.40 18.99 14.98
CA THR A 411 4.55 20.21 14.18
C THR A 411 5.39 19.91 12.95
N PRO A 412 4.94 20.20 11.72
CA PRO A 412 5.74 20.01 10.52
C PRO A 412 7.09 20.74 10.60
N VAL A 413 8.14 20.12 10.07
CA VAL A 413 9.46 20.76 9.96
C VAL A 413 9.60 21.50 8.64
N ASP A 414 10.42 22.53 8.63
CA ASP A 414 10.67 23.38 7.46
C ASP A 414 11.57 22.70 6.40
N ARG A 415 11.06 21.62 5.78
CA ARG A 415 11.73 20.84 4.75
C ARG A 415 10.71 20.00 3.99
N LEU A 416 10.91 19.87 2.67
CA LEU A 416 10.17 18.90 1.87
C LEU A 416 10.50 17.46 2.29
N ALA A 417 9.48 16.65 2.55
CA ALA A 417 9.63 15.22 2.76
C ALA A 417 8.37 14.46 2.33
N VAL A 418 8.44 13.14 2.41
CA VAL A 418 7.33 12.23 2.15
C VAL A 418 7.32 11.10 3.17
N ASN A 419 6.17 10.43 3.32
CA ASN A 419 6.02 9.30 4.24
C ASN A 419 6.40 7.95 3.61
N TYR A 420 6.95 7.09 4.44
CA TYR A 420 7.17 5.66 4.23
C TYR A 420 6.17 4.89 5.11
N PRO A 421 5.48 3.85 4.59
CA PRO A 421 5.79 3.09 3.37
C PRO A 421 5.14 3.61 2.08
N ALA A 422 4.32 4.66 2.09
CA ALA A 422 3.68 5.17 0.86
C ALA A 422 4.67 5.57 -0.25
N SER A 423 5.87 6.00 0.13
CA SER A 423 6.98 6.29 -0.79
C SER A 423 7.67 5.06 -1.38
N SER A 424 7.43 3.85 -0.85
CA SER A 424 7.96 2.61 -1.45
C SER A 424 7.47 2.45 -2.89
N PRO A 425 8.34 2.07 -3.84
CA PRO A 425 7.93 1.72 -5.20
C PRO A 425 7.06 0.48 -5.33
N TRP A 426 6.76 -0.22 -4.23
CA TRP A 426 5.93 -1.44 -4.18
C TRP A 426 4.61 -1.23 -3.44
N VAL A 427 4.31 0.01 -3.07
CA VAL A 427 3.12 0.42 -2.34
C VAL A 427 2.35 1.45 -3.15
N THR A 428 1.02 1.33 -3.14
CA THR A 428 0.13 2.36 -3.66
C THR A 428 -0.04 3.43 -2.59
N GLY A 429 0.60 4.58 -2.78
CA GLY A 429 0.46 5.72 -1.88
C GLY A 429 -0.88 6.43 -2.12
N VAL A 430 -1.69 6.58 -1.07
CA VAL A 430 -3.02 7.17 -1.14
C VAL A 430 -3.03 8.55 -0.50
N GLY A 431 -3.23 9.57 -1.33
CA GLY A 431 -3.33 10.97 -0.93
C GLY A 431 -4.73 11.43 -0.59
N GLY A 432 -4.85 12.75 -0.38
CA GLY A 432 -6.05 13.36 0.18
C GLY A 432 -6.68 14.44 -0.68
N THR A 433 -8.01 14.42 -0.73
CA THR A 433 -8.86 15.40 -1.40
C THR A 433 -9.93 15.93 -0.46
N ASN A 434 -10.43 17.13 -0.77
CA ASN A 434 -11.66 17.66 -0.19
C ASN A 434 -12.78 17.61 -1.22
N LEU A 435 -13.99 17.29 -0.75
CA LEU A 435 -15.16 17.07 -1.58
C LEU A 435 -16.21 18.18 -1.41
N ILE A 436 -16.79 18.60 -2.52
CA ILE A 436 -18.08 19.29 -2.54
C ILE A 436 -19.05 18.40 -3.32
N LEU A 437 -20.16 18.03 -2.66
CA LEU A 437 -21.16 17.12 -3.19
C LEU A 437 -22.45 17.84 -3.55
N GLY A 438 -23.07 17.40 -4.64
CA GLY A 438 -24.39 17.83 -5.03
C GLY A 438 -25.51 17.10 -4.26
N PRO A 439 -26.79 17.44 -4.50
CA PRO A 439 -27.94 16.83 -3.80
C PRO A 439 -28.09 15.31 -4.02
N GLY A 440 -27.50 14.77 -5.09
CA GLY A 440 -27.46 13.33 -5.37
C GLY A 440 -26.18 12.65 -4.85
N ASN A 441 -25.37 13.35 -4.05
CA ASN A 441 -24.08 12.92 -3.53
C ASN A 441 -22.98 12.64 -4.57
N GLN A 442 -23.19 13.03 -5.82
CA GLN A 442 -22.12 13.08 -6.82
C GLN A 442 -21.14 14.21 -6.53
N ILE A 443 -19.89 14.04 -6.93
CA ILE A 443 -18.85 15.07 -6.79
C ILE A 443 -19.15 16.24 -7.74
N GLU A 444 -19.32 17.43 -7.19
CA GLU A 444 -19.41 18.68 -7.95
C GLU A 444 -18.04 19.36 -8.09
N SER A 445 -17.20 19.25 -7.06
CA SER A 445 -15.83 19.76 -7.06
C SER A 445 -14.95 18.94 -6.14
N GLN A 446 -13.69 18.81 -6.55
CA GLN A 446 -12.63 18.13 -5.81
C GLN A 446 -11.39 19.02 -5.78
N LEU A 447 -10.82 19.19 -4.59
CA LEU A 447 -9.65 20.01 -4.32
C LEU A 447 -8.59 19.16 -3.64
N VAL A 448 -7.32 19.54 -3.76
CA VAL A 448 -6.27 18.97 -2.88
C VAL A 448 -6.65 19.25 -1.42
N TRP A 449 -6.52 18.24 -0.57
CA TRP A 449 -6.73 18.43 0.87
C TRP A 449 -5.59 19.26 1.48
N ASN A 450 -5.93 20.45 1.98
CA ASN A 450 -5.07 21.32 2.77
C ASN A 450 -5.92 22.22 3.68
N ASP A 451 -6.15 21.75 4.89
CA ASP A 451 -6.91 22.44 5.94
C ASP A 451 -5.98 23.06 6.99
N THR A 452 -4.73 23.32 6.64
CA THR A 452 -3.68 23.81 7.55
C THR A 452 -4.04 25.11 8.26
N SER A 453 -4.88 25.96 7.64
CA SER A 453 -5.44 27.16 8.27
C SER A 453 -6.46 26.88 9.36
N ALA A 454 -7.16 25.74 9.30
CA ALA A 454 -8.14 25.30 10.30
C ALA A 454 -7.51 24.41 11.37
N SER A 455 -6.58 23.54 10.98
CA SER A 455 -5.82 22.66 11.87
C SER A 455 -4.35 22.60 11.40
N PRO A 456 -3.38 23.14 12.18
CA PRO A 456 -1.99 23.19 11.75
C PRO A 456 -1.45 21.81 11.38
N GLY A 457 -0.95 21.71 10.15
CA GLY A 457 -0.38 20.49 9.60
C GLY A 457 -1.41 19.43 9.22
N ALA A 458 -2.64 19.81 8.86
CA ALA A 458 -3.67 18.94 8.29
C ALA A 458 -3.75 19.13 6.76
N ALA A 459 -2.93 18.40 6.01
CA ALA A 459 -2.89 18.46 4.55
C ALA A 459 -2.39 17.13 3.96
N GLY A 460 -2.86 16.76 2.77
CA GLY A 460 -2.49 15.49 2.13
C GLY A 460 -0.99 15.39 1.82
N GLY A 461 -0.35 14.36 2.33
CA GLY A 461 1.07 14.08 2.14
C GLY A 461 1.39 13.82 0.67
N GLY A 462 2.53 14.31 0.20
CA GLY A 462 2.87 14.20 -1.21
C GLY A 462 4.09 15.01 -1.61
N GLY A 463 4.88 14.47 -2.54
CA GLY A 463 6.16 15.05 -2.90
C GLY A 463 7.06 14.10 -3.67
N THR A 464 8.36 14.23 -3.41
CA THR A 464 9.42 13.45 -4.06
C THR A 464 10.18 12.70 -2.98
N SER A 465 10.35 11.39 -3.17
CA SER A 465 11.18 10.55 -2.31
C SER A 465 12.66 10.95 -2.35
N ASP A 466 13.31 10.97 -1.19
CA ASP A 466 14.76 11.10 -1.03
C ASP A 466 15.45 9.71 -1.01
N LEU A 467 14.70 8.63 -0.78
CA LEU A 467 15.22 7.26 -0.66
C LEU A 467 15.13 6.46 -1.96
N PHE A 468 14.06 6.61 -2.73
CA PHE A 468 13.72 5.69 -3.82
C PHE A 468 13.81 6.35 -5.18
N GLN A 469 14.46 5.66 -6.11
CA GLN A 469 14.49 6.04 -7.52
C GLN A 469 13.11 5.88 -8.16
N ARG A 470 12.92 6.51 -9.34
CA ARG A 470 11.67 6.41 -10.08
C ARG A 470 11.44 4.96 -10.54
N PRO A 471 10.33 4.31 -10.14
CA PRO A 471 9.98 3.00 -10.66
C PRO A 471 9.60 3.06 -12.14
N ALA A 472 9.75 1.93 -12.84
CA ALA A 472 9.52 1.86 -14.28
C ALA A 472 8.11 2.28 -14.70
N TYR A 473 7.09 2.01 -13.86
CA TYR A 473 5.71 2.40 -14.15
C TYR A 473 5.47 3.92 -14.11
N GLN A 474 6.34 4.70 -13.45
CA GLN A 474 6.30 6.18 -13.46
C GLN A 474 7.09 6.79 -14.63
N ASN A 475 7.74 5.98 -15.48
CA ASN A 475 8.47 6.49 -16.64
C ASN A 475 7.53 7.22 -17.61
N GLY A 476 7.93 8.42 -18.02
CA GLY A 476 7.13 9.26 -18.91
C GLY A 476 5.98 10.01 -18.22
N THR A 477 5.70 9.72 -16.95
CA THR A 477 4.72 10.47 -16.13
C THR A 477 5.41 11.55 -15.32
N VAL A 478 6.54 11.23 -14.67
CA VAL A 478 7.23 12.16 -13.77
C VAL A 478 8.62 12.53 -14.27
N PRO A 479 9.07 13.80 -14.13
CA PRO A 479 10.26 14.30 -14.81
C PRO A 479 11.59 13.94 -14.14
N ARG A 480 11.60 13.66 -12.83
CA ARG A 480 12.83 13.35 -12.06
C ARG A 480 13.02 11.85 -11.90
N ASN A 481 14.27 11.41 -11.71
CA ASN A 481 14.59 10.01 -11.40
C ASN A 481 14.43 9.69 -9.90
N ALA A 482 13.26 9.98 -9.35
CA ALA A 482 12.88 9.69 -7.97
C ALA A 482 11.41 9.25 -7.92
N ARG A 483 11.02 8.43 -6.94
CA ARG A 483 9.61 8.06 -6.73
C ARG A 483 8.82 9.31 -6.32
N PHE A 484 7.75 9.62 -7.06
CA PHE A 484 6.80 10.69 -6.71
C PHE A 484 5.57 10.08 -6.05
N VAL A 485 5.05 10.67 -4.97
CA VAL A 485 3.89 10.18 -4.18
C VAL A 485 2.93 11.35 -3.98
N PRO A 486 1.60 11.15 -3.87
CA PRO A 486 0.85 9.89 -3.93
C PRO A 486 0.71 9.31 -5.34
N ASP A 487 0.12 8.11 -5.46
CA ASP A 487 -0.26 7.52 -6.74
C ASP A 487 -1.68 7.91 -7.15
N VAL A 488 -2.60 7.93 -6.18
CA VAL A 488 -4.02 8.35 -6.29
C VAL A 488 -4.42 9.04 -4.99
N ALA A 489 -5.59 9.66 -4.94
CA ALA A 489 -6.10 10.30 -3.73
C ALA A 489 -7.59 9.98 -3.49
N MET A 490 -8.05 9.97 -2.24
CA MET A 490 -9.47 9.87 -1.90
C MET A 490 -9.83 10.95 -0.87
N LEU A 491 -11.02 10.92 -0.28
CA LEU A 491 -11.47 11.93 0.69
C LEU A 491 -10.55 11.88 1.93
N SER A 492 -10.06 13.03 2.37
CA SER A 492 -9.23 13.16 3.57
C SER A 492 -9.51 14.42 4.37
N ASP A 493 -10.51 15.20 3.96
CA ASP A 493 -10.97 16.40 4.66
C ASP A 493 -11.18 16.13 6.15
N ILE A 494 -10.91 17.09 7.02
CA ILE A 494 -11.22 17.01 8.47
C ILE A 494 -12.44 17.85 8.85
N ALA A 495 -12.91 18.70 7.93
CA ALA A 495 -14.01 19.62 8.08
C ALA A 495 -14.69 19.83 6.71
N PRO A 496 -15.63 18.93 6.35
CA PRO A 496 -16.44 18.13 7.27
C PRO A 496 -15.88 16.73 7.63
N GLY A 497 -15.01 16.14 6.81
CA GLY A 497 -14.47 14.79 7.01
C GLY A 497 -15.49 13.66 7.01
N TYR A 498 -15.16 12.52 7.64
CA TYR A 498 -15.99 11.32 7.76
C TYR A 498 -16.76 11.31 9.07
N ALA A 499 -18.05 10.98 9.03
CA ALA A 499 -18.82 10.71 10.24
C ALA A 499 -18.41 9.36 10.83
N VAL A 500 -17.79 9.35 12.01
CA VAL A 500 -17.28 8.16 12.72
C VAL A 500 -17.92 8.06 14.10
N TYR A 501 -18.15 6.84 14.60
CA TYR A 501 -18.56 6.60 15.98
C TYR A 501 -17.39 6.08 16.81
N CYS A 502 -16.87 6.89 17.73
CA CYS A 502 -15.72 6.49 18.53
C CYS A 502 -15.88 6.88 19.99
N THR A 503 -15.70 5.93 20.88
CA THR A 503 -15.82 6.10 22.34
C THR A 503 -14.48 6.13 23.07
N ALA A 504 -13.36 6.00 22.34
CA ALA A 504 -12.01 6.00 22.89
C ALA A 504 -11.76 7.24 23.78
N PRO A 505 -11.47 7.06 25.09
CA PRO A 505 -11.25 8.17 26.00
C PRO A 505 -10.04 9.00 25.63
N SER A 506 -10.11 10.32 25.85
CA SER A 506 -9.05 11.32 25.57
C SER A 506 -8.68 11.50 24.10
N ASP A 507 -9.08 10.56 23.25
CA ASP A 507 -8.90 10.60 21.82
C ASP A 507 -10.18 11.09 21.12
N CYS A 508 -11.30 10.38 21.28
CA CYS A 508 -12.58 10.72 20.65
C CYS A 508 -13.57 11.39 21.61
N VAL A 509 -13.69 10.84 22.83
CA VAL A 509 -14.59 11.32 23.89
C VAL A 509 -13.77 11.78 25.10
N GLY A 510 -14.08 12.96 25.62
CA GLY A 510 -13.28 13.64 26.65
C GLY A 510 -12.86 15.04 26.21
N ASN A 511 -12.06 15.73 27.02
CA ASN A 511 -11.58 17.10 26.74
C ASN A 511 -12.69 18.12 26.39
N GLY A 512 -13.90 17.92 26.93
CA GLY A 512 -15.07 18.76 26.67
C GLY A 512 -15.96 18.29 25.51
N ASN A 513 -15.63 17.21 24.80
CA ASN A 513 -16.52 16.53 23.85
C ASN A 513 -17.19 15.31 24.50
N PRO A 514 -18.51 15.36 24.81
CA PRO A 514 -19.24 14.20 25.30
C PRO A 514 -19.84 13.34 24.17
N ASN A 515 -19.77 13.79 22.91
CA ASN A 515 -20.42 13.11 21.78
C ASN A 515 -19.46 12.11 21.13
N PRO A 516 -19.82 10.81 21.06
CA PRO A 516 -19.01 9.80 20.37
C PRO A 516 -19.09 9.90 18.85
N TRP A 517 -20.08 10.60 18.29
CA TRP A 517 -20.12 10.91 16.86
C TRP A 517 -19.20 12.09 16.57
N VAL A 518 -18.15 11.85 15.79
CA VAL A 518 -17.10 12.84 15.49
C VAL A 518 -16.78 12.88 14.00
N PRO A 519 -16.47 14.07 13.44
CA PRO A 519 -15.87 14.19 12.13
C PRO A 519 -14.37 13.91 12.21
N VAL A 520 -13.87 13.00 11.37
CA VAL A 520 -12.44 12.63 11.30
C VAL A 520 -11.98 12.62 9.84
N GLY A 521 -10.73 12.98 9.57
CA GLY A 521 -10.16 12.98 8.22
C GLY A 521 -8.82 12.28 8.17
N GLY A 522 -7.97 12.71 7.24
CA GLY A 522 -6.66 12.12 7.02
C GLY A 522 -6.60 11.22 5.79
N THR A 523 -5.39 11.09 5.25
CA THR A 523 -5.07 10.05 4.26
C THR A 523 -5.21 8.65 4.86
N SER A 524 -5.18 8.55 6.20
CA SER A 524 -5.66 7.41 6.96
C SER A 524 -7.05 6.96 6.53
N ALA A 525 -8.07 7.84 6.46
CA ALA A 525 -9.42 7.46 6.02
C ALA A 525 -9.51 7.11 4.52
N ALA A 526 -8.69 7.76 3.70
CA ALA A 526 -8.65 7.54 2.25
C ALA A 526 -8.16 6.13 1.88
N THR A 527 -7.22 5.59 2.65
CA THR A 527 -6.55 4.31 2.38
C THR A 527 -7.46 3.08 2.53
N PRO A 528 -8.19 2.87 3.65
CA PRO A 528 -9.13 1.77 3.83
C PRO A 528 -10.38 1.93 2.96
N LEU A 529 -10.78 3.17 2.62
CA LEU A 529 -11.83 3.40 1.63
C LEU A 529 -11.42 2.76 0.30
N LEU A 530 -10.24 3.13 -0.23
CA LEU A 530 -9.75 2.53 -1.47
C LEU A 530 -9.49 1.01 -1.31
N ALA A 531 -8.99 0.55 -0.15
CA ALA A 531 -8.77 -0.87 0.09
C ALA A 531 -10.06 -1.69 -0.05
N GLY A 532 -11.18 -1.23 0.52
CA GLY A 532 -12.49 -1.85 0.36
C GLY A 532 -12.96 -1.85 -1.09
N GLY A 533 -12.76 -0.74 -1.81
CA GLY A 533 -13.06 -0.66 -3.25
C GLY A 533 -12.24 -1.64 -4.09
N LEU A 534 -10.94 -1.78 -3.84
CA LEU A 534 -10.10 -2.74 -4.55
C LEU A 534 -10.46 -4.19 -4.21
N ALA A 535 -10.91 -4.47 -2.99
CA ALA A 535 -11.45 -5.79 -2.65
C ALA A 535 -12.75 -6.10 -3.43
N ILE A 536 -13.64 -5.12 -3.61
CA ILE A 536 -14.82 -5.29 -4.48
C ILE A 536 -14.41 -5.58 -5.93
N VAL A 537 -13.38 -4.90 -6.44
CA VAL A 537 -12.87 -5.14 -7.80
C VAL A 537 -12.26 -6.54 -7.91
N ASP A 538 -11.50 -7.00 -6.92
CA ASP A 538 -10.95 -8.37 -6.88
C ASP A 538 -12.06 -9.43 -6.84
N GLN A 539 -13.13 -9.19 -6.09
CA GLN A 539 -14.32 -10.03 -6.11
C GLN A 539 -14.92 -10.11 -7.52
N GLU A 540 -15.13 -8.98 -8.19
CA GLU A 540 -15.70 -8.93 -9.54
C GLU A 540 -14.83 -9.72 -10.53
N LEU A 541 -13.52 -9.47 -10.51
CA LEU A 541 -12.56 -10.18 -11.34
C LEU A 541 -12.66 -11.69 -11.10
N ARG A 542 -12.68 -12.14 -9.84
CA ARG A 542 -12.79 -13.56 -9.49
C ARG A 542 -14.11 -14.17 -9.97
N MET A 543 -15.24 -13.47 -9.82
CA MET A 543 -16.55 -13.95 -10.28
C MET A 543 -16.59 -14.13 -11.81
N HIS A 544 -15.83 -13.32 -12.54
CA HIS A 544 -15.67 -13.41 -13.98
C HIS A 544 -14.44 -14.22 -14.42
N GLY A 545 -13.84 -15.00 -13.50
CA GLY A 545 -12.70 -15.86 -13.80
C GLY A 545 -11.49 -15.10 -14.36
N ARG A 546 -11.31 -13.84 -13.99
CA ARG A 546 -10.14 -13.00 -14.26
C ARG A 546 -9.11 -13.10 -13.15
N GLU A 547 -7.88 -12.78 -13.49
CA GLU A 547 -6.82 -12.65 -12.50
C GLU A 547 -7.06 -11.45 -11.58
N GLN A 548 -6.74 -11.63 -10.30
CA GLN A 548 -6.79 -10.57 -9.30
C GLN A 548 -5.85 -9.41 -9.65
N LEU A 549 -6.11 -8.25 -9.07
CA LEU A 549 -5.36 -7.02 -9.28
C LEU A 549 -3.89 -7.19 -8.90
N GLY A 550 -3.63 -7.63 -7.66
CA GLY A 550 -2.31 -7.59 -7.05
C GLY A 550 -1.73 -6.19 -7.02
N PHE A 551 -0.41 -6.06 -7.07
CA PHE A 551 0.24 -4.74 -7.07
C PHE A 551 -0.26 -3.86 -8.22
N VAL A 552 -1.01 -2.79 -7.86
CA VAL A 552 -1.90 -2.08 -8.78
C VAL A 552 -1.24 -0.88 -9.47
N ASN A 553 -0.11 -0.38 -8.98
CA ASN A 553 0.55 0.81 -9.56
C ASN A 553 0.86 0.66 -11.05
N PRO A 554 1.46 -0.44 -11.57
CA PRO A 554 1.70 -0.58 -13.00
C PRO A 554 0.45 -0.36 -13.86
N MET A 555 -0.70 -0.86 -13.39
CA MET A 555 -1.99 -0.68 -14.04
C MET A 555 -2.48 0.77 -13.92
N LEU A 556 -2.47 1.38 -12.74
CA LEU A 556 -2.92 2.78 -12.56
C LEU A 556 -2.18 3.74 -13.48
N TYR A 557 -0.85 3.59 -13.61
CA TYR A 557 -0.06 4.44 -14.49
C TYR A 557 -0.25 4.13 -15.97
N GLU A 558 -0.56 2.88 -16.34
CA GLU A 558 -0.97 2.56 -17.72
C GLU A 558 -2.30 3.24 -18.08
N LEU A 559 -3.27 3.19 -17.18
CA LEU A 559 -4.57 3.85 -17.35
C LEU A 559 -4.42 5.37 -17.39
N GLY A 560 -3.65 5.95 -16.48
CA GLY A 560 -3.40 7.40 -16.41
C GLY A 560 -2.70 7.95 -17.67
N ARG A 561 -1.79 7.18 -18.28
CA ARG A 561 -1.13 7.56 -19.54
C ARG A 561 -2.06 7.50 -20.75
N SER A 562 -3.15 6.74 -20.70
CA SER A 562 -4.16 6.70 -21.76
C SER A 562 -5.20 7.81 -21.55
N PRO A 563 -5.29 8.85 -22.41
CA PRO A 563 -6.24 9.94 -22.18
C PRO A 563 -7.71 9.49 -22.09
N ALA A 564 -8.08 8.43 -22.81
CA ALA A 564 -9.43 7.89 -22.78
C ALA A 564 -9.71 7.17 -21.45
N MET A 565 -8.84 6.24 -21.04
CA MET A 565 -9.01 5.51 -19.79
C MET A 565 -8.83 6.43 -18.57
N ARG A 566 -7.91 7.39 -18.64
CA ARG A 566 -7.69 8.35 -17.54
C ARG A 566 -8.95 9.12 -17.20
N ARG A 567 -9.65 9.68 -18.20
CA ARG A 567 -10.90 10.42 -17.97
C ARG A 567 -12.06 9.53 -17.52
N GLN A 568 -11.96 8.22 -17.75
CA GLN A 568 -12.98 7.26 -17.34
C GLN A 568 -12.74 6.81 -15.90
N VAL A 569 -11.49 6.58 -15.49
CA VAL A 569 -11.15 5.95 -14.21
C VAL A 569 -10.82 6.98 -13.13
N PHE A 570 -10.27 8.13 -13.50
CA PHE A 570 -9.80 9.12 -12.55
C PHE A 570 -10.59 10.43 -12.64
N SER A 571 -10.97 10.95 -11.48
CA SER A 571 -11.38 12.34 -11.31
C SER A 571 -10.13 13.19 -11.02
N ASP A 572 -9.65 13.87 -12.06
CA ASP A 572 -8.42 14.66 -12.08
C ASP A 572 -8.54 15.92 -11.19
N VAL A 573 -7.75 16.00 -10.12
CA VAL A 573 -7.76 17.13 -9.19
C VAL A 573 -6.75 18.16 -9.66
N THR A 574 -7.20 19.37 -9.97
CA THR A 574 -6.36 20.37 -10.65
C THR A 574 -6.22 21.69 -9.92
N GLU A 575 -6.81 21.80 -8.72
CA GLU A 575 -6.87 23.02 -7.94
C GLU A 575 -6.19 22.87 -6.56
N PHE A 576 -5.53 23.96 -6.14
CA PHE A 576 -4.77 24.09 -4.89
C PHE A 576 -3.56 23.16 -4.77
N GLY A 577 -3.05 22.99 -3.55
CA GLY A 577 -1.82 22.27 -3.31
C GLY A 577 -1.63 21.92 -1.83
N ASN A 578 -0.67 21.06 -1.55
CA ASN A 578 -0.41 20.53 -0.21
C ASN A 578 0.75 21.23 0.53
N ASP A 579 1.08 22.47 0.14
CA ASP A 579 2.13 23.24 0.81
C ASP A 579 1.67 23.69 2.20
N VAL A 580 2.42 23.29 3.23
CA VAL A 580 2.17 23.69 4.63
C VAL A 580 3.15 24.74 5.13
N GLY A 581 4.18 25.07 4.34
CA GLY A 581 5.26 26.01 4.71
C GLY A 581 4.79 27.33 5.31
N PRO A 582 3.78 28.02 4.74
CA PRO A 582 3.29 29.28 5.26
C PRO A 582 2.75 29.20 6.70
N TYR A 583 2.44 28.00 7.19
CA TYR A 583 1.89 27.75 8.51
C TYR A 583 2.90 27.12 9.48
N ILE A 584 4.12 26.85 9.03
CA ILE A 584 5.20 26.35 9.90
C ILE A 584 5.66 27.49 10.81
N PRO A 585 5.61 27.32 12.14
CA PRO A 585 6.04 28.36 13.08
C PRO A 585 7.48 28.82 12.82
N GLY A 586 7.66 30.12 12.58
CA GLY A 586 8.97 30.75 12.38
C GLY A 586 9.50 30.79 10.95
N ASN A 587 8.89 30.07 9.99
CA ASN A 587 9.22 30.19 8.56
C ASN A 587 8.26 31.17 7.85
N GLY A 588 6.96 30.88 7.85
CA GLY A 588 5.94 31.72 7.20
C GLY A 588 6.05 31.81 5.67
N GLN A 589 6.90 31.00 5.04
CA GLN A 589 7.12 30.96 3.58
C GLN A 589 6.75 29.59 3.00
N SER A 590 6.42 29.57 1.71
CA SER A 590 6.16 28.33 0.96
C SER A 590 7.39 27.43 0.89
N LEU A 591 7.20 26.11 1.02
CA LEU A 591 8.23 25.10 0.77
C LEU A 591 8.49 24.87 -0.74
N GLY A 592 7.64 25.44 -1.59
CA GLY A 592 7.72 25.31 -3.04
C GLY A 592 7.15 24.00 -3.57
N CYS A 593 6.26 23.34 -2.81
CA CYS A 593 5.56 22.13 -3.25
C CYS A 593 4.26 21.91 -2.45
N CYS A 594 3.24 21.27 -3.00
CA CYS A 594 3.05 20.82 -4.38
C CYS A 594 1.68 21.31 -4.85
N ASN A 595 1.62 21.98 -6.00
CA ASN A 595 0.36 22.40 -6.60
C ASN A 595 -0.17 21.32 -7.54
N ALA A 596 -1.48 21.16 -7.53
CA ALA A 596 -2.21 20.30 -8.44
C ALA A 596 -2.21 20.84 -9.87
N GLY A 597 -2.48 19.97 -10.83
CA GLY A 597 -2.58 20.33 -12.24
C GLY A 597 -3.03 19.17 -13.10
N ALA A 598 -3.38 19.44 -14.36
CA ALA A 598 -3.95 18.42 -15.23
C ALA A 598 -3.05 17.18 -15.37
N GLY A 599 -3.63 16.00 -15.11
CA GLY A 599 -2.96 14.72 -15.18
C GLY A 599 -2.35 14.31 -13.83
N TYR A 600 -1.14 13.77 -13.86
CA TYR A 600 -0.47 13.37 -12.63
C TYR A 600 0.20 14.57 -11.96
N ASP A 601 -0.02 14.75 -10.66
CA ASP A 601 0.70 15.68 -9.81
C ASP A 601 1.15 15.07 -8.47
N ARG A 602 1.96 15.80 -7.71
CA ARG A 602 2.54 15.34 -6.43
C ARG A 602 1.65 15.62 -5.20
N ALA A 603 0.50 16.24 -5.39
CA ALA A 603 -0.44 16.56 -4.31
C ALA A 603 -1.60 15.55 -4.26
N SER A 604 -2.06 15.08 -5.42
CA SER A 604 -3.22 14.19 -5.57
C SER A 604 -2.96 12.95 -6.43
N GLY A 605 -1.76 12.81 -7.01
CA GLY A 605 -1.42 11.68 -7.87
C GLY A 605 -2.16 11.80 -9.20
N TRP A 606 -2.82 10.72 -9.64
CA TRP A 606 -3.74 10.77 -10.79
C TRP A 606 -5.11 11.39 -10.48
N GLY A 607 -5.34 11.82 -9.23
CA GLY A 607 -6.64 12.18 -8.71
C GLY A 607 -7.35 11.00 -8.04
N SER A 608 -8.67 11.12 -7.85
CA SER A 608 -9.45 10.07 -7.20
C SER A 608 -10.01 9.04 -8.15
N VAL A 609 -10.26 7.84 -7.62
CA VAL A 609 -10.66 6.67 -8.40
C VAL A 609 -12.18 6.54 -8.40
N ASP A 610 -12.78 6.50 -9.60
CA ASP A 610 -14.15 6.01 -9.81
C ASP A 610 -14.11 4.48 -9.79
N LEU A 611 -14.74 3.87 -8.78
CA LEU A 611 -14.60 2.44 -8.55
C LEU A 611 -15.34 1.58 -9.59
N ALA A 612 -16.56 1.95 -9.98
CA ALA A 612 -17.31 1.21 -10.99
C ALA A 612 -16.59 1.25 -12.36
N SER A 613 -16.08 2.42 -12.74
CA SER A 613 -15.30 2.59 -13.96
C SER A 613 -13.97 1.85 -13.90
N PHE A 614 -13.27 1.89 -12.76
CA PHE A 614 -12.05 1.12 -12.55
C PHE A 614 -12.30 -0.38 -12.66
N ALA A 615 -13.36 -0.89 -12.03
CA ALA A 615 -13.72 -2.30 -12.09
C ALA A 615 -14.05 -2.77 -13.51
N ALA A 616 -14.83 -1.98 -14.26
CA ALA A 616 -15.14 -2.27 -15.66
C ALA A 616 -13.88 -2.33 -16.55
N VAL A 617 -12.95 -1.38 -16.35
CA VAL A 617 -11.68 -1.36 -17.08
C VAL A 617 -10.78 -2.52 -16.65
N ALA A 618 -10.74 -2.84 -15.36
CA ALA A 618 -10.00 -4.02 -14.85
C ALA A 618 -10.52 -5.30 -15.49
N LEU A 619 -11.83 -5.50 -15.50
CA LEU A 619 -12.48 -6.67 -16.09
C LEU A 619 -12.16 -6.83 -17.60
N ALA A 620 -12.10 -5.70 -18.32
CA ALA A 620 -11.82 -5.67 -19.75
C ALA A 620 -10.33 -5.88 -20.08
N THR A 621 -9.42 -5.49 -19.19
CA THR A 621 -7.97 -5.49 -19.44
C THR A 621 -7.26 -6.70 -18.84
N ARG A 622 -7.80 -7.30 -17.78
CA ARG A 622 -7.21 -8.47 -17.13
C ARG A 622 -7.44 -9.73 -17.98
N PRO A 623 -6.43 -10.61 -18.11
CA PRO A 623 -6.60 -11.86 -18.82
C PRO A 623 -7.53 -12.82 -18.05
N PRO A 624 -8.19 -13.76 -18.75
CA PRO A 624 -8.90 -14.83 -18.08
C PRO A 624 -7.90 -15.77 -17.39
N THR A 625 -8.23 -16.17 -16.17
CA THR A 625 -7.47 -17.18 -15.43
C THR A 625 -7.34 -18.46 -16.25
N ILE A 626 -6.15 -19.04 -16.24
CA ILE A 626 -5.86 -20.28 -16.94
C ILE A 626 -5.30 -21.32 -15.98
N SER A 627 -5.73 -22.57 -16.13
CA SER A 627 -5.14 -23.69 -15.39
C SER A 627 -4.71 -24.78 -16.36
N VAL A 628 -3.62 -25.46 -16.04
CA VAL A 628 -3.11 -26.59 -16.82
C VAL A 628 -2.87 -27.81 -15.93
N SER A 629 -3.37 -28.95 -16.38
CA SER A 629 -3.13 -30.23 -15.73
C SER A 629 -2.76 -31.31 -16.74
N ILE A 630 -1.98 -32.27 -16.27
CA ILE A 630 -1.51 -33.39 -17.08
C ILE A 630 -2.43 -34.59 -16.84
N PRO A 631 -3.13 -35.12 -17.86
CA PRO A 631 -3.97 -36.30 -17.71
C PRO A 631 -3.17 -37.50 -17.19
N ARG A 632 -3.71 -38.20 -16.18
CA ARG A 632 -3.10 -39.42 -15.64
C ARG A 632 -3.10 -40.53 -16.70
N GLY A 633 -2.08 -41.37 -16.69
CA GLY A 633 -2.00 -42.56 -17.54
C GLY A 633 -1.82 -42.28 -19.04
N GLN A 634 -1.52 -41.03 -19.45
CA GLN A 634 -1.21 -40.76 -20.85
C GLN A 634 0.00 -41.58 -21.32
N ARG A 635 -0.01 -41.95 -22.61
CA ARG A 635 1.06 -42.70 -23.26
C ARG A 635 1.65 -41.88 -24.42
N PRO A 636 2.50 -40.88 -24.14
CA PRO A 636 2.91 -39.89 -25.13
C PRO A 636 3.61 -40.46 -26.36
N LEU A 637 4.38 -41.55 -26.21
CA LEU A 637 5.09 -42.17 -27.32
C LEU A 637 4.19 -42.96 -28.27
N LEU A 638 3.15 -43.59 -27.71
CA LEU A 638 2.16 -44.35 -28.48
C LEU A 638 1.21 -43.40 -29.21
N ARG A 639 0.80 -42.32 -28.54
CA ARG A 639 -0.07 -41.30 -29.12
C ARG A 639 0.67 -40.22 -29.92
N ARG A 640 2.01 -40.27 -29.96
CA ARG A 640 2.90 -39.31 -30.65
C ARG A 640 2.70 -37.85 -30.20
N ALA A 641 2.20 -37.64 -29.00
CA ALA A 641 1.88 -36.32 -28.45
C ALA A 641 1.84 -36.36 -26.92
N VAL A 642 2.21 -35.25 -26.27
CA VAL A 642 1.84 -34.99 -24.87
C VAL A 642 0.41 -34.43 -24.86
N PHE A 643 -0.40 -34.82 -23.88
CA PHE A 643 -1.74 -34.24 -23.69
C PHE A 643 -1.75 -33.36 -22.45
N ALA A 644 -2.48 -32.25 -22.54
CA ALA A 644 -2.68 -31.32 -21.45
C ALA A 644 -4.15 -30.92 -21.38
N ARG A 645 -4.75 -30.97 -20.19
CA ARG A 645 -6.07 -30.39 -19.97
C ARG A 645 -5.85 -28.93 -19.56
N VAL A 646 -6.26 -28.02 -20.43
CA VAL A 646 -6.20 -26.58 -20.22
C VAL A 646 -7.60 -26.06 -19.97
N SER A 647 -7.79 -25.25 -18.94
CA SER A 647 -9.06 -24.58 -18.64
C SER A 647 -8.89 -23.07 -18.63
N CYS A 648 -9.92 -22.35 -19.06
CA CYS A 648 -10.04 -20.90 -18.85
C CYS A 648 -11.24 -20.60 -17.95
N GLY A 649 -11.08 -19.58 -17.10
CA GLY A 649 -12.12 -19.04 -16.25
C GLY A 649 -13.24 -18.32 -17.03
N ASP A 650 -13.00 -17.96 -18.29
CA ASP A 650 -14.00 -17.32 -19.17
C ASP A 650 -13.70 -17.60 -20.66
N ALA A 651 -14.44 -16.95 -21.57
CA ALA A 651 -14.16 -16.89 -22.99
C ALA A 651 -12.69 -16.51 -23.23
N CYS A 652 -11.97 -17.37 -23.94
CA CYS A 652 -10.54 -17.22 -24.15
C CYS A 652 -10.12 -17.91 -25.45
N ARG A 653 -9.03 -17.44 -26.04
CA ARG A 653 -8.31 -18.21 -27.06
C ARG A 653 -7.10 -18.86 -26.41
N MET A 654 -7.19 -20.16 -26.11
CA MET A 654 -6.18 -20.89 -25.35
C MET A 654 -5.35 -21.87 -26.20
N GLY A 655 -4.20 -22.28 -25.66
CA GLY A 655 -3.39 -23.37 -26.18
C GLY A 655 -2.48 -23.94 -25.11
N ALA A 656 -1.50 -24.74 -25.52
CA ALA A 656 -0.42 -25.16 -24.65
C ALA A 656 0.89 -25.36 -25.42
N TYR A 657 2.01 -25.19 -24.73
CA TYR A 657 3.31 -25.69 -25.18
C TYR A 657 3.97 -26.50 -24.07
N ALA A 658 4.87 -27.43 -24.42
CA ALA A 658 5.68 -28.16 -23.45
C ALA A 658 7.15 -27.97 -23.74
N GLU A 659 7.92 -27.75 -22.68
CA GLU A 659 9.37 -27.82 -22.70
C GLU A 659 9.80 -29.23 -22.31
N VAL A 660 10.39 -29.95 -23.26
CA VAL A 660 10.81 -31.35 -23.11
C VAL A 660 12.33 -31.42 -23.02
N GLN A 661 12.82 -31.94 -21.90
CA GLN A 661 14.23 -32.08 -21.59
C GLN A 661 14.65 -33.55 -21.61
N ILE A 662 15.71 -33.88 -22.35
CA ILE A 662 16.31 -35.22 -22.40
C ILE A 662 17.61 -35.20 -21.60
N GLY A 663 17.67 -35.90 -20.47
CA GLY A 663 18.83 -35.88 -19.58
C GLY A 663 19.21 -34.46 -19.15
N ARG A 664 20.42 -34.01 -19.52
CA ARG A 664 20.94 -32.66 -19.24
C ARG A 664 20.99 -31.75 -20.48
N THR A 665 20.38 -32.14 -21.60
CA THR A 665 20.37 -31.30 -22.81
C THR A 665 19.52 -30.05 -22.62
N ARG A 666 19.70 -29.06 -23.50
CA ARG A 666 18.73 -27.96 -23.63
C ARG A 666 17.35 -28.54 -23.99
N PRO A 667 16.26 -28.03 -23.39
CA PRO A 667 14.92 -28.48 -23.71
C PRO A 667 14.51 -28.02 -25.11
N PHE A 668 13.65 -28.81 -25.76
CA PHE A 668 12.97 -28.41 -26.99
C PHE A 668 11.49 -28.21 -26.74
N LYS A 669 10.84 -27.37 -27.57
CA LYS A 669 9.40 -27.08 -27.45
C LYS A 669 8.56 -27.95 -28.38
N ILE A 670 7.42 -28.42 -27.87
CA ILE A 670 6.29 -28.92 -28.65
C ILE A 670 5.08 -28.04 -28.32
N ALA A 671 4.23 -27.73 -29.29
CA ALA A 671 3.13 -26.80 -29.10
C ALA A 671 1.85 -27.30 -29.75
N SER A 672 0.72 -26.93 -29.18
CA SER A 672 -0.59 -27.16 -29.76
C SER A 672 -0.96 -26.09 -30.80
N ARG A 673 -2.05 -26.32 -31.52
CA ARG A 673 -2.82 -25.23 -32.13
C ARG A 673 -3.55 -24.42 -31.06
N ALA A 674 -4.05 -23.25 -31.44
CA ALA A 674 -4.95 -22.46 -30.59
C ALA A 674 -6.40 -22.98 -30.67
N TYR A 675 -7.14 -22.83 -29.59
CA TYR A 675 -8.53 -23.23 -29.42
C TYR A 675 -9.30 -22.09 -28.79
N SER A 676 -10.46 -21.73 -29.33
CA SER A 676 -11.33 -20.72 -28.74
C SER A 676 -12.41 -21.36 -27.88
N LEU A 677 -12.59 -20.83 -26.68
CA LEU A 677 -13.75 -21.05 -25.83
C LEU A 677 -14.58 -19.77 -25.84
N THR A 678 -15.90 -19.92 -26.00
CA THR A 678 -16.85 -18.80 -25.96
C THR A 678 -17.37 -18.50 -24.56
N ARG A 679 -16.99 -19.33 -23.57
CA ARG A 679 -17.32 -19.22 -22.15
C ARG A 679 -16.31 -20.04 -21.35
N ALA A 680 -16.34 -19.91 -20.02
CA ALA A 680 -15.57 -20.75 -19.11
C ALA A 680 -15.63 -22.25 -19.48
N GLY A 681 -14.48 -22.93 -19.46
CA GLY A 681 -14.43 -24.33 -19.86
C GLY A 681 -13.03 -24.92 -19.91
N ALA A 682 -12.95 -26.21 -20.23
CA ALA A 682 -11.68 -26.92 -20.33
C ALA A 682 -11.61 -27.83 -21.55
N LYS A 683 -10.41 -27.99 -22.12
CA LYS A 683 -10.16 -28.89 -23.25
C LYS A 683 -8.88 -29.68 -23.03
N THR A 684 -8.93 -30.96 -23.36
CA THR A 684 -7.72 -31.79 -23.48
C THR A 684 -7.10 -31.55 -24.85
N ILE A 685 -5.90 -30.98 -24.87
CA ILE A 685 -5.20 -30.50 -26.04
C ILE A 685 -3.97 -31.39 -26.30
N PRO A 686 -3.79 -31.92 -27.52
CA PRO A 686 -2.56 -32.61 -27.90
C PRO A 686 -1.44 -31.61 -28.26
N LEU A 687 -0.24 -31.91 -27.80
CA LEU A 687 1.03 -31.29 -28.15
C LEU A 687 1.85 -32.31 -28.96
N PRO A 688 1.73 -32.33 -30.30
CA PRO A 688 2.35 -33.36 -31.12
C PRO A 688 3.87 -33.23 -31.15
N PHE A 689 4.56 -34.37 -31.17
CA PHE A 689 6.00 -34.40 -31.45
C PHE A 689 6.25 -34.34 -32.95
N ALA A 690 7.19 -33.51 -33.39
CA ALA A 690 7.74 -33.63 -34.73
C ALA A 690 8.44 -35.00 -34.90
N PRO A 691 8.53 -35.56 -36.12
CA PRO A 691 9.12 -36.88 -36.35
C PRO A 691 10.53 -37.04 -35.76
N GLY A 692 11.39 -36.01 -35.89
CA GLY A 692 12.75 -36.00 -35.32
C GLY A 692 12.76 -35.98 -33.79
N GLN A 693 11.90 -35.16 -33.18
CA GLN A 693 11.76 -35.08 -31.72
C GLN A 693 11.29 -36.41 -31.14
N LEU A 694 10.29 -37.06 -31.77
CA LEU A 694 9.78 -38.36 -31.32
C LEU A 694 10.86 -39.44 -31.38
N ARG A 695 11.68 -39.46 -32.45
CA ARG A 695 12.82 -40.38 -32.57
C ARG A 695 13.85 -40.13 -31.47
N ALA A 696 14.19 -38.87 -31.20
CA ALA A 696 15.14 -38.50 -30.14
C ALA A 696 14.66 -38.97 -28.75
N VAL A 697 13.37 -38.74 -28.43
CA VAL A 697 12.78 -39.20 -27.17
C VAL A 697 12.79 -40.72 -27.06
N ARG A 698 12.38 -41.44 -28.12
CA ARG A 698 12.40 -42.92 -28.14
C ARG A 698 13.81 -43.47 -27.96
N SER A 699 14.80 -42.91 -28.66
CA SER A 699 16.21 -43.29 -28.54
C SER A 699 16.77 -43.02 -27.14
N ALA A 700 16.39 -41.90 -26.52
CA ALA A 700 16.78 -41.57 -25.15
C ALA A 700 16.22 -42.59 -24.15
N LEU A 701 14.92 -42.89 -24.24
CA LEU A 701 14.27 -43.84 -23.34
C LEU A 701 14.79 -45.28 -23.53
N ALA A 702 15.08 -45.69 -24.77
CA ALA A 702 15.74 -46.98 -25.05
C ALA A 702 17.12 -47.08 -24.37
N ARG A 703 17.85 -45.96 -24.31
CA ARG A 703 19.12 -45.84 -23.57
C ARG A 703 18.95 -45.55 -22.07
N ARG A 704 17.73 -45.70 -21.53
CA ARG A 704 17.37 -45.41 -20.13
C ARG A 704 17.69 -43.97 -19.68
N VAL A 705 17.77 -43.03 -20.61
CA VAL A 705 17.93 -41.60 -20.32
C VAL A 705 16.60 -41.00 -19.91
N ARG A 706 16.56 -40.30 -18.78
CA ARG A 706 15.35 -39.67 -18.25
C ARG A 706 14.88 -38.54 -19.17
N VAL A 707 13.59 -38.54 -19.50
CA VAL A 707 12.93 -37.46 -20.26
C VAL A 707 11.87 -36.81 -19.36
N VAL A 708 11.97 -35.49 -19.19
CA VAL A 708 11.06 -34.70 -18.33
C VAL A 708 10.41 -33.62 -19.18
N ALA A 709 9.13 -33.38 -18.95
CA ALA A 709 8.39 -32.29 -19.59
C ALA A 709 7.70 -31.39 -18.56
N THR A 710 7.65 -30.09 -18.87
CA THR A 710 6.77 -29.10 -18.23
C THR A 710 5.84 -28.57 -19.30
N VAL A 711 4.52 -28.71 -19.13
CA VAL A 711 3.53 -28.06 -20.02
C VAL A 711 3.16 -26.70 -19.45
N PHE A 712 2.96 -25.73 -20.32
CA PHE A 712 2.42 -24.41 -20.05
C PHE A 712 1.09 -24.28 -20.79
N GLY A 713 0.00 -24.03 -20.07
CA GLY A 713 -1.24 -23.52 -20.66
C GLY A 713 -1.02 -22.06 -21.04
N VAL A 714 -1.61 -21.59 -22.14
CA VAL A 714 -1.45 -20.19 -22.59
C VAL A 714 -2.77 -19.60 -23.06
N VAL A 715 -2.95 -18.29 -22.85
CA VAL A 715 -3.98 -17.47 -23.50
C VAL A 715 -3.31 -16.61 -24.57
N PHE A 716 -3.94 -16.52 -25.74
CA PHE A 716 -3.49 -15.69 -26.85
C PHE A 716 -4.29 -14.38 -26.90
N ALA A 717 -3.64 -13.30 -27.33
CA ALA A 717 -4.31 -12.03 -27.60
C ALA A 717 -5.45 -12.21 -28.62
N SER A 718 -6.51 -11.41 -28.46
CA SER A 718 -7.60 -11.29 -29.44
C SER A 718 -7.04 -10.78 -30.78
N GLY A 719 -7.14 -11.59 -31.85
CA GLY A 719 -6.60 -11.26 -33.19
C GLY A 719 -5.98 -12.47 -33.91
N SER A 720 -5.47 -12.30 -35.14
CA SER A 720 -4.86 -13.39 -35.94
C SER A 720 -3.47 -13.84 -35.46
N GLY A 721 -2.88 -13.13 -34.50
CA GLY A 721 -1.54 -13.39 -33.97
C GLY A 721 -1.42 -14.55 -32.98
N ARG A 722 -0.19 -15.00 -32.73
CA ARG A 722 0.20 -16.00 -31.72
C ARG A 722 0.80 -15.37 -30.45
N ARG A 723 0.56 -14.08 -30.21
CA ARG A 723 1.08 -13.38 -29.03
C ARG A 723 0.40 -13.96 -27.78
N ILE A 724 1.19 -14.53 -26.89
CA ILE A 724 0.74 -15.03 -25.59
C ILE A 724 0.55 -13.82 -24.69
N VAL A 725 -0.62 -13.72 -24.05
CA VAL A 725 -0.94 -12.67 -23.06
C VAL A 725 -0.97 -13.21 -21.64
N GLU A 726 -1.13 -14.53 -21.48
CA GLU A 726 -1.13 -15.20 -20.18
C GLU A 726 -0.58 -16.62 -20.32
N SER A 727 0.12 -17.13 -19.30
CA SER A 727 0.59 -18.52 -19.30
C SER A 727 0.62 -19.12 -17.91
N THR A 728 0.42 -20.43 -17.78
CA THR A 728 0.51 -21.10 -16.48
C THR A 728 1.23 -22.42 -16.62
N PRO A 729 2.29 -22.70 -15.83
CA PRO A 729 3.00 -23.96 -15.87
C PRO A 729 2.27 -25.09 -15.13
N SER A 730 2.45 -26.32 -15.61
CA SER A 730 2.10 -27.56 -14.93
C SER A 730 3.25 -28.07 -14.07
N LYS A 731 2.97 -29.04 -13.20
CA LYS A 731 4.03 -29.82 -12.54
C LYS A 731 4.86 -30.59 -13.57
N ARG A 732 6.17 -30.61 -13.37
CA ARG A 732 7.09 -31.47 -14.14
C ARG A 732 6.68 -32.94 -14.05
N PHE A 733 6.67 -33.64 -15.17
CA PHE A 733 6.39 -35.07 -15.22
C PHE A 733 7.36 -35.82 -16.15
N VAL A 734 7.49 -37.12 -15.91
CA VAL A 734 8.36 -38.00 -16.71
C VAL A 734 7.59 -38.47 -17.94
N VAL A 735 8.19 -38.30 -19.12
CA VAL A 735 7.64 -38.83 -20.38
C VAL A 735 8.03 -40.30 -20.47
N ARG A 736 7.04 -41.19 -20.58
CA ARG A 736 7.22 -42.65 -20.66
C ARG A 736 6.58 -43.23 -21.91
#